data_AF-A0A936XAJ1-F1
#
_entry.id   AF-A0A936XAJ1-F1
#
_cell.length_a   1.000
_cell.length_b   1.000
_cell.length_c   1.000
_cell.angle_alpha   90.00
_cell.angle_beta   90.00
_cell.angle_gamma   90.00
#
_symmetry.space_group_name_H-M   'P 1'
#
loop_
_entity.id
_entity.type
_entity.pdbx_description
1 polymer ?
#
loop_
_entity_poly.entity_id
_entity_poly.type
_entity_poly.pdbx_seq_one_letter_code
_entity_poly.pdbx_strand_id
1 'polypeptide(L)'
;MHVVGTSPNIATFSGGDMMYITLAEGINNRGYIGSYAGNAEDVDFGTYGGNASGKLHLTIMDVPKLTVATSGNIGIGTTTPLSLLHTTNGSVLFDGTTGATPVAGAGARMMWIPTKKAFRAGEIFGTQWDDALIGNWTFAGGLNNTAMGIGTTVFGFNNIAYGDYSFNAGTSAITDGISSAAFGVGNRSKYWSGMVVGHWNDSTAGSQNCCSDPLNRLFQIGNGANNFTRSNAMTVLENGKVGIGTTTPAQLLDVNGGIEVGNTTIASAGAIRFTGSKFEGNNGTNWNSFDQLPAGTLVSSPVYPNATLVSMGFTFQGVMRNVFMQQSTTGVAADTWLPTTNEITVNPEARTSHTAVWTGTEMIIWGGQSGNSSFNTGVKYNPLTNLWTPISLVNAPEGRHSHSAIWTGTEMIIWGGMNYNGEPLAGGRYNPLTDTWTTLPTAGGPSQGRFGFSCVWTGTDMIIWGGQQMVGLSAVKLNTGYKYTPASNTWQGITTTNAPSARGNQRAVWTGSEMIIWGGTDDLASPLNPVTGGKYNPLTNTWVSTSTISAPVGRGNFCVVWTGTEMIIWGGLTIQGSYLNDGARYNPTTNTWTALTAVNAPQKRFAASSIWTGTDMIIWGGSFSGLNLNEGAKYNPTANTWTLITNSNSPSERYGATGIWTGTQMIVFGGQVNNTMNLSTGGRYFPAAQPLSSFY
;
A
#
# COMPACT_ATOMS: atom_id res chain seq x y z
N MET A 1 -56.91 88.75 -10.10
CA MET A 1 -58.18 89.02 -9.40
C MET A 1 -57.84 89.35 -7.95
N HIS A 2 -57.91 90.62 -7.54
CA HIS A 2 -57.78 90.97 -6.12
C HIS A 2 -59.20 90.97 -5.55
N VAL A 3 -59.54 89.95 -4.76
CA VAL A 3 -60.87 89.83 -4.18
C VAL A 3 -60.72 89.70 -2.68
N VAL A 4 -61.21 90.72 -1.97
CA VAL A 4 -61.22 90.79 -0.51
C VAL A 4 -62.68 90.78 -0.08
N GLY A 5 -63.07 89.82 0.76
CA GLY A 5 -64.43 89.68 1.26
C GLY A 5 -64.48 88.92 2.57
N THR A 6 -65.55 89.13 3.35
CA THR A 6 -65.80 88.49 4.65
C THR A 6 -66.76 87.28 4.56
N SER A 7 -67.04 86.80 3.35
CA SER A 7 -67.98 85.72 3.05
C SER A 7 -67.23 84.39 2.80
N PRO A 8 -67.81 83.20 3.05
CA PRO A 8 -67.10 81.92 2.94
C PRO A 8 -66.56 81.63 1.54
N ASN A 9 -67.23 82.15 0.51
CA ASN A 9 -66.80 82.05 -0.88
C ASN A 9 -66.58 83.45 -1.45
N ILE A 10 -65.34 83.89 -1.50
CA ILE A 10 -64.99 85.26 -1.92
C ILE A 10 -64.98 85.39 -3.46
N ALA A 11 -64.82 84.28 -4.20
CA ALA A 11 -65.12 84.17 -5.63
C ALA A 11 -65.50 82.71 -5.94
N THR A 12 -66.69 82.50 -6.53
CA THR A 12 -67.14 81.18 -7.01
C THR A 12 -67.39 81.26 -8.50
N PHE A 13 -66.81 80.33 -9.24
CA PHE A 13 -67.21 80.05 -10.62
C PHE A 13 -68.05 78.79 -10.56
N SER A 14 -69.34 78.90 -10.88
CA SER A 14 -70.33 77.82 -10.85
C SER A 14 -70.90 77.63 -12.25
N GLY A 15 -70.50 76.56 -12.91
CA GLY A 15 -70.80 76.19 -14.29
C GLY A 15 -70.92 74.67 -14.39
N GLY A 16 -71.35 74.17 -15.55
CA GLY A 16 -71.46 72.72 -15.80
C GLY A 16 -70.09 72.03 -15.97
N ASP A 17 -70.12 70.75 -16.33
CA ASP A 17 -68.92 69.93 -16.55
C ASP A 17 -67.90 70.64 -17.46
N MET A 18 -66.61 70.51 -17.12
CA MET A 18 -65.47 71.22 -17.76
C MET A 18 -65.48 72.74 -17.61
N MET A 19 -65.57 73.24 -16.38
CA MET A 19 -65.40 74.67 -16.09
C MET A 19 -63.94 75.02 -15.82
N TYR A 20 -63.40 76.00 -16.56
CA TYR A 20 -62.02 76.46 -16.40
C TYR A 20 -61.84 77.93 -16.77
N ILE A 21 -60.79 78.53 -16.22
CA ILE A 21 -60.31 79.87 -16.53
C ILE A 21 -59.17 79.72 -17.54
N THR A 22 -59.36 80.25 -18.75
CA THR A 22 -58.33 80.27 -19.80
C THR A 22 -57.31 81.39 -19.57
N LEU A 23 -56.04 81.06 -19.72
CA LEU A 23 -54.91 81.99 -19.77
C LEU A 23 -54.50 82.15 -21.25
N ALA A 24 -54.78 83.30 -21.85
CA ALA A 24 -54.53 83.56 -23.27
C ALA A 24 -53.56 84.74 -23.47
N GLU A 25 -52.79 84.67 -24.56
CA GLU A 25 -51.94 85.76 -25.06
C GLU A 25 -52.43 86.15 -26.46
N GLY A 26 -53.17 87.26 -26.55
CA GLY A 26 -53.93 87.62 -27.75
C GLY A 26 -55.05 86.61 -28.02
N ILE A 27 -55.09 86.06 -29.24
CA ILE A 27 -56.05 85.01 -29.63
C ILE A 27 -55.59 83.59 -29.27
N ASN A 28 -54.38 83.44 -28.71
CA ASN A 28 -53.78 82.13 -28.47
C ASN A 28 -53.97 81.72 -27.00
N ASN A 29 -54.74 80.65 -26.78
CA ASN A 29 -54.89 80.05 -25.45
C ASN A 29 -53.56 79.35 -25.06
N ARG A 30 -52.91 79.85 -24.02
CA ARG A 30 -51.61 79.32 -23.52
C ARG A 30 -51.80 78.24 -22.47
N GLY A 31 -52.78 78.41 -21.57
CA GLY A 31 -53.08 77.46 -20.51
C GLY A 31 -54.44 77.69 -19.85
N TYR A 32 -54.70 76.98 -18.76
CA TYR A 32 -55.96 77.06 -18.03
C TYR A 32 -55.80 76.60 -16.57
N ILE A 33 -56.77 76.98 -15.73
CA ILE A 33 -57.00 76.48 -14.37
C ILE A 33 -58.47 76.06 -14.26
N GLY A 34 -58.78 74.82 -13.91
CA GLY A 34 -60.17 74.32 -13.79
C GLY A 34 -60.29 72.82 -14.02
N SER A 35 -61.46 72.29 -14.38
CA SER A 35 -61.71 70.85 -14.52
C SER A 35 -61.74 70.40 -16.00
N TYR A 36 -60.74 70.78 -16.79
CA TYR A 36 -60.80 70.65 -18.25
C TYR A 36 -60.54 69.22 -18.75
N ALA A 37 -59.74 68.43 -18.05
CA ALA A 37 -59.35 67.07 -18.42
C ALA A 37 -59.60 66.09 -17.26
N GLY A 38 -60.12 64.90 -17.56
CA GLY A 38 -60.43 63.89 -16.54
C GLY A 38 -61.90 63.91 -16.10
N ASN A 39 -62.15 63.51 -14.86
CA ASN A 39 -63.50 63.49 -14.29
C ASN A 39 -63.92 64.89 -13.83
N ALA A 40 -65.21 65.12 -13.61
CA ALA A 40 -65.74 66.43 -13.22
C ALA A 40 -65.19 66.93 -11.86
N GLU A 41 -64.69 66.01 -11.03
CA GLU A 41 -64.10 66.28 -9.72
C GLU A 41 -62.61 66.69 -9.79
N ASP A 42 -61.95 66.53 -10.93
CA ASP A 42 -60.54 66.84 -11.08
C ASP A 42 -60.31 68.37 -11.12
N VAL A 43 -59.20 68.82 -10.54
CA VAL A 43 -58.75 70.21 -10.63
C VAL A 43 -57.40 70.23 -11.32
N ASP A 44 -57.39 70.81 -12.51
CA ASP A 44 -56.25 70.86 -13.39
C ASP A 44 -55.57 72.23 -13.39
N PHE A 45 -54.27 72.16 -13.65
CA PHE A 45 -53.49 73.30 -14.06
C PHE A 45 -52.61 72.89 -15.24
N GLY A 46 -52.84 73.46 -16.42
CA GLY A 46 -52.25 72.93 -17.65
C GLY A 46 -52.16 73.90 -18.81
N THR A 47 -51.52 73.44 -19.88
CA THR A 47 -51.45 74.12 -21.18
C THR A 47 -52.61 73.68 -22.09
N TYR A 48 -53.12 74.57 -22.94
CA TYR A 48 -54.19 74.22 -23.87
C TYR A 48 -53.70 73.28 -24.99
N GLY A 49 -54.55 72.43 -25.57
CA GLY A 49 -54.17 71.44 -26.59
C GLY A 49 -53.54 72.02 -27.87
N GLY A 50 -53.77 73.30 -28.16
CA GLY A 50 -53.13 74.04 -29.27
C GLY A 50 -51.70 74.52 -28.97
N ASN A 51 -51.22 74.40 -27.73
CA ASN A 51 -49.90 74.83 -27.30
C ASN A 51 -48.87 73.69 -27.41
N ALA A 52 -48.65 73.18 -28.63
CA ALA A 52 -47.91 71.95 -28.90
C ALA A 52 -46.41 71.97 -28.50
N SER A 53 -45.84 73.15 -28.26
CA SER A 53 -44.45 73.34 -27.82
C SER A 53 -44.32 73.93 -26.41
N GLY A 54 -45.42 74.40 -25.82
CA GLY A 54 -45.40 75.07 -24.52
C GLY A 54 -45.24 74.10 -23.36
N LYS A 55 -44.52 74.52 -22.33
CA LYS A 55 -44.27 73.74 -21.11
C LYS A 55 -45.01 74.37 -19.94
N LEU A 56 -45.39 73.56 -18.97
CA LEU A 56 -45.86 74.07 -17.69
C LEU A 56 -44.67 74.25 -16.75
N HIS A 57 -44.48 75.45 -16.21
CA HIS A 57 -43.39 75.75 -15.28
C HIS A 57 -43.92 76.20 -13.92
N LEU A 58 -43.30 75.72 -12.84
CA LEU A 58 -43.35 76.38 -11.53
C LEU A 58 -42.05 77.17 -11.36
N THR A 59 -42.16 78.49 -11.32
CA THR A 59 -41.02 79.42 -11.30
C THR A 59 -40.85 80.08 -9.93
N ILE A 60 -39.61 80.40 -9.57
CA ILE A 60 -39.28 81.28 -8.43
C ILE A 60 -38.31 82.33 -8.95
N MET A 61 -38.61 83.62 -8.74
CA MET A 61 -37.82 84.74 -9.28
C MET A 61 -37.56 84.58 -10.79
N ASP A 62 -38.62 84.25 -11.54
CA ASP A 62 -38.59 84.02 -13.00
C ASP A 62 -37.71 82.86 -13.50
N VAL A 63 -37.20 82.01 -12.60
CA VAL A 63 -36.43 80.81 -12.94
C VAL A 63 -37.28 79.55 -12.76
N PRO A 64 -37.52 78.74 -13.81
CA PRO A 64 -38.21 77.45 -13.68
C PRO A 64 -37.51 76.51 -12.71
N LYS A 65 -38.25 76.01 -11.71
CA LYS A 65 -37.80 75.02 -10.72
C LYS A 65 -38.40 73.65 -10.99
N LEU A 66 -39.67 73.59 -11.41
CA LEU A 66 -40.31 72.40 -11.94
C LEU A 66 -40.79 72.68 -13.36
N THR A 67 -40.58 71.74 -14.27
CA THR A 67 -41.04 71.81 -15.66
C THR A 67 -41.79 70.54 -16.00
N VAL A 68 -42.99 70.65 -16.55
CA VAL A 68 -43.66 69.54 -17.25
C VAL A 68 -43.61 69.85 -18.75
N ALA A 69 -42.88 69.03 -19.49
CA ALA A 69 -42.79 69.15 -20.95
C ALA A 69 -44.02 68.55 -21.63
N THR A 70 -44.26 68.90 -22.89
CA THR A 70 -45.35 68.34 -23.70
C THR A 70 -45.25 66.82 -23.90
N SER A 71 -44.06 66.24 -23.72
CA SER A 71 -43.86 64.79 -23.71
C SER A 71 -44.33 64.09 -22.43
N GLY A 72 -44.74 64.84 -21.40
CA GLY A 72 -45.03 64.34 -20.05
C GLY A 72 -43.80 64.26 -19.15
N ASN A 73 -42.60 64.56 -19.66
CA ASN A 73 -41.38 64.55 -18.86
C ASN A 73 -41.37 65.66 -17.81
N ILE A 74 -41.07 65.29 -16.57
CA ILE A 74 -40.95 66.19 -15.42
C ILE A 74 -39.48 66.51 -15.16
N GLY A 75 -39.13 67.79 -15.22
CA GLY A 75 -37.80 68.32 -14.92
C GLY A 75 -37.76 69.08 -13.61
N ILE A 76 -36.89 68.71 -12.68
CA ILE A 76 -36.59 69.48 -11.47
C ILE A 76 -35.24 70.18 -11.68
N GLY A 77 -35.26 71.51 -11.73
CA GLY A 77 -34.10 72.36 -12.00
C GLY A 77 -33.70 72.50 -13.47
N THR A 78 -34.42 71.86 -14.41
CA THR A 78 -34.18 71.91 -15.86
C THR A 78 -35.46 72.23 -16.62
N THR A 79 -35.32 72.91 -17.76
CA THR A 79 -36.42 73.17 -18.71
C THR A 79 -36.47 72.16 -19.85
N THR A 80 -35.45 71.31 -20.02
CA THR A 80 -35.35 70.31 -21.09
C THR A 80 -35.17 68.90 -20.49
N PRO A 81 -36.19 68.35 -19.81
CA PRO A 81 -36.09 67.03 -19.18
C PRO A 81 -35.95 65.92 -20.23
N LEU A 82 -35.02 64.99 -19.98
CA LEU A 82 -34.64 63.92 -20.93
C LEU A 82 -35.35 62.59 -20.65
N SER A 83 -36.01 62.47 -19.49
CA SER A 83 -36.72 61.29 -19.00
C SER A 83 -38.01 61.73 -18.28
N LEU A 84 -38.90 60.77 -18.00
CA LEU A 84 -40.16 61.04 -17.29
C LEU A 84 -39.93 61.80 -15.96
N LEU A 85 -38.84 61.51 -15.27
CA LEU A 85 -38.32 62.31 -14.16
C LEU A 85 -36.84 62.60 -14.41
N HIS A 86 -36.46 63.88 -14.53
CA HIS A 86 -35.08 64.35 -14.69
C HIS A 86 -34.79 65.45 -13.66
N THR A 87 -33.78 65.25 -12.81
CA THR A 87 -33.28 66.26 -11.87
C THR A 87 -31.90 66.77 -12.35
N THR A 88 -31.60 68.06 -12.22
CA THR A 88 -30.27 68.63 -12.56
C THR A 88 -29.69 69.47 -11.41
N ASN A 89 -28.36 69.50 -11.30
CA ASN A 89 -27.60 70.29 -10.32
C ASN A 89 -28.05 70.11 -8.84
N GLY A 90 -28.50 68.91 -8.43
CA GLY A 90 -28.95 68.63 -7.06
C GLY A 90 -28.96 67.14 -6.69
N SER A 91 -29.04 66.83 -5.41
CA SER A 91 -29.16 65.46 -4.87
C SER A 91 -30.63 65.02 -4.79
N VAL A 92 -30.89 63.71 -4.93
CA VAL A 92 -32.20 63.10 -4.64
C VAL A 92 -32.09 62.31 -3.34
N LEU A 93 -32.95 62.60 -2.37
CA LEU A 93 -33.01 61.91 -1.08
C LEU A 93 -34.29 61.07 -1.01
N PHE A 94 -34.16 59.79 -0.69
CA PHE A 94 -35.26 58.89 -0.35
C PHE A 94 -35.15 58.49 1.12
N ASP A 95 -36.11 58.88 1.96
CA ASP A 95 -36.17 58.54 3.38
C ASP A 95 -37.48 57.81 3.73
N GLY A 96 -37.47 57.06 4.84
CA GLY A 96 -38.67 56.36 5.32
C GLY A 96 -38.37 55.22 6.28
N THR A 97 -39.24 55.03 7.28
CA THR A 97 -39.21 53.91 8.23
C THR A 97 -40.38 52.94 8.05
N THR A 98 -41.40 53.33 7.28
CA THR A 98 -42.62 52.58 6.94
C THR A 98 -42.77 52.46 5.41
N GLY A 99 -43.67 51.59 4.93
CA GLY A 99 -43.89 51.33 3.49
C GLY A 99 -43.69 49.87 3.11
N ALA A 100 -44.75 49.25 2.61
CA ALA A 100 -44.75 47.85 2.15
C ALA A 100 -44.01 47.69 0.82
N THR A 101 -43.74 46.45 0.44
CA THR A 101 -43.25 46.11 -0.90
C THR A 101 -44.23 46.65 -1.97
N PRO A 102 -43.82 47.58 -2.85
CA PRO A 102 -44.76 48.30 -3.71
C PRO A 102 -45.53 47.43 -4.71
N VAL A 103 -44.85 46.44 -5.30
CA VAL A 103 -45.42 45.55 -6.32
C VAL A 103 -44.77 44.17 -6.23
N ALA A 104 -45.58 43.11 -6.14
CA ALA A 104 -45.14 41.71 -6.14
C ALA A 104 -45.00 41.12 -7.57
N GLY A 105 -44.45 39.91 -7.68
CA GLY A 105 -44.37 39.13 -8.91
C GLY A 105 -43.40 39.63 -9.99
N ALA A 106 -43.49 38.99 -11.15
CA ALA A 106 -42.58 39.16 -12.28
C ALA A 106 -42.64 40.56 -12.93
N GLY A 107 -41.57 40.95 -13.62
CA GLY A 107 -41.47 42.16 -14.45
C GLY A 107 -40.14 42.91 -14.26
N ALA A 108 -39.99 44.06 -14.91
CA ALA A 108 -38.84 44.96 -14.77
C ALA A 108 -39.20 46.19 -13.93
N ARG A 109 -38.39 46.57 -12.92
CA ARG A 109 -38.60 47.76 -12.08
C ARG A 109 -37.37 48.13 -11.24
N MET A 110 -37.41 49.34 -10.68
CA MET A 110 -36.53 49.82 -9.59
C MET A 110 -37.39 50.12 -8.36
N MET A 111 -37.03 49.59 -7.18
CA MET A 111 -37.77 49.79 -5.93
C MET A 111 -36.83 50.08 -4.76
N TRP A 112 -37.22 51.08 -3.96
CA TRP A 112 -36.74 51.28 -2.60
C TRP A 112 -37.85 50.85 -1.64
N ILE A 113 -37.53 49.96 -0.69
CA ILE A 113 -38.48 49.39 0.27
C ILE A 113 -38.05 49.83 1.67
N PRO A 114 -38.64 50.89 2.26
CA PRO A 114 -38.10 51.52 3.46
C PRO A 114 -38.18 50.63 4.71
N THR A 115 -39.26 49.83 4.88
CA THR A 115 -39.41 48.90 6.02
C THR A 115 -38.26 47.89 6.09
N LYS A 116 -37.82 47.42 4.92
CA LYS A 116 -36.72 46.46 4.78
C LYS A 116 -35.38 47.12 4.51
N LYS A 117 -35.33 48.44 4.25
CA LYS A 117 -34.10 49.14 3.83
C LYS A 117 -33.46 48.46 2.62
N ALA A 118 -34.32 47.98 1.72
CA ALA A 118 -33.93 47.12 0.62
C ALA A 118 -34.03 47.87 -0.71
N PHE A 119 -33.02 47.71 -1.57
CA PHE A 119 -32.99 48.29 -2.90
C PHE A 119 -33.06 47.18 -3.96
N ARG A 120 -33.90 47.37 -4.97
CA ARG A 120 -34.11 46.44 -6.10
C ARG A 120 -34.00 47.20 -7.41
N ALA A 121 -33.28 46.66 -8.39
CA ALA A 121 -33.24 47.21 -9.73
C ALA A 121 -32.95 46.14 -10.78
N GLY A 122 -33.90 45.83 -11.65
CA GLY A 122 -33.68 44.80 -12.66
C GLY A 122 -34.97 44.21 -13.20
N GLU A 123 -34.94 42.92 -13.53
CA GLU A 123 -36.09 42.16 -14.05
C GLU A 123 -36.16 40.76 -13.43
N ILE A 124 -37.36 40.26 -13.14
CA ILE A 124 -37.60 38.96 -12.52
C ILE A 124 -38.69 38.21 -13.28
N PHE A 125 -38.58 36.89 -13.39
CA PHE A 125 -39.57 36.04 -14.08
C PHE A 125 -40.57 35.33 -13.15
N GLY A 126 -40.38 35.41 -11.83
CA GLY A 126 -41.20 34.75 -10.82
C GLY A 126 -41.49 35.65 -9.61
N THR A 127 -41.37 35.07 -8.42
CA THR A 127 -41.77 35.68 -7.14
C THR A 127 -40.62 36.28 -6.34
N GLN A 128 -39.42 36.42 -6.91
CA GLN A 128 -38.22 36.85 -6.17
C GLN A 128 -38.31 38.29 -5.62
N TRP A 129 -39.28 39.08 -6.08
CA TRP A 129 -39.62 40.39 -5.53
C TRP A 129 -40.83 40.39 -4.59
N ASP A 130 -41.40 39.22 -4.29
CA ASP A 130 -42.41 39.09 -3.27
C ASP A 130 -41.77 39.33 -1.90
N ASP A 131 -42.54 39.93 -0.99
CA ASP A 131 -42.04 40.34 0.31
C ASP A 131 -41.31 39.20 1.04
N ALA A 132 -41.81 37.97 0.98
CA ALA A 132 -41.20 36.79 1.61
C ALA A 132 -39.78 36.46 1.12
N LEU A 133 -39.40 36.87 -0.09
CA LEU A 133 -38.09 36.60 -0.70
C LEU A 133 -37.15 37.83 -0.67
N ILE A 134 -37.54 38.89 0.03
CA ILE A 134 -36.78 40.12 0.23
C ILE A 134 -36.28 40.17 1.68
N GLY A 135 -34.97 40.00 1.87
CA GLY A 135 -34.30 40.18 3.16
C GLY A 135 -34.18 41.64 3.59
N ASN A 136 -33.93 41.86 4.88
CA ASN A 136 -33.66 43.19 5.44
C ASN A 136 -32.26 43.69 5.05
N TRP A 137 -32.11 44.99 4.81
CA TRP A 137 -30.89 45.69 4.41
C TRP A 137 -30.21 45.16 3.14
N THR A 138 -31.01 44.66 2.18
CA THR A 138 -30.48 43.96 1.01
C THR A 138 -30.41 44.82 -0.24
N PHE A 139 -29.45 44.53 -1.11
CA PHE A 139 -29.36 45.09 -2.46
C PHE A 139 -29.47 43.96 -3.49
N ALA A 140 -30.40 44.05 -4.43
CA ALA A 140 -30.49 43.10 -5.55
C ALA A 140 -30.64 43.83 -6.89
N GLY A 141 -29.68 43.59 -7.79
CA GLY A 141 -29.63 44.17 -9.13
C GLY A 141 -29.60 43.10 -10.23
N GLY A 142 -30.01 43.39 -11.46
CA GLY A 142 -29.86 42.48 -12.61
C GLY A 142 -31.07 41.55 -12.83
N LEU A 143 -30.84 40.37 -13.41
CA LEU A 143 -31.90 39.50 -13.92
C LEU A 143 -32.14 38.28 -13.02
N ASN A 144 -33.37 38.10 -12.56
CA ASN A 144 -33.87 36.91 -11.86
C ASN A 144 -33.12 36.55 -10.55
N ASN A 145 -32.61 37.54 -9.83
CA ASN A 145 -31.86 37.33 -8.59
C ASN A 145 -32.74 37.34 -7.33
N THR A 146 -32.33 36.58 -6.31
CA THR A 146 -32.98 36.49 -4.98
C THR A 146 -32.00 36.90 -3.89
N ALA A 147 -32.38 37.87 -3.04
CA ALA A 147 -31.59 38.34 -1.90
C ALA A 147 -32.43 38.24 -0.61
N MET A 148 -32.29 37.12 0.10
CA MET A 148 -33.11 36.77 1.27
C MET A 148 -32.37 36.95 2.60
N GLY A 149 -31.07 36.69 2.63
CA GLY A 149 -30.27 36.89 3.84
C GLY A 149 -30.25 38.35 4.27
N ILE A 150 -30.11 38.58 5.57
CA ILE A 150 -29.99 39.91 6.17
C ILE A 150 -28.71 40.59 5.67
N GLY A 151 -28.79 41.82 5.15
CA GLY A 151 -27.61 42.58 4.73
C GLY A 151 -26.93 42.07 3.45
N THR A 152 -27.61 41.24 2.65
CA THR A 152 -27.04 40.61 1.45
C THR A 152 -27.01 41.53 0.22
N THR A 153 -26.03 41.32 -0.64
CA THR A 153 -25.93 41.99 -1.94
C THR A 153 -25.85 40.97 -3.08
N VAL A 154 -26.69 41.12 -4.09
CA VAL A 154 -26.79 40.19 -5.24
C VAL A 154 -26.86 40.92 -6.57
N PHE A 155 -26.07 40.50 -7.55
CA PHE A 155 -26.19 41.00 -8.94
C PHE A 155 -25.77 39.98 -10.00
N GLY A 156 -26.20 40.23 -11.24
CA GLY A 156 -25.95 39.34 -12.37
C GLY A 156 -27.21 38.61 -12.80
N PHE A 157 -27.11 37.33 -13.14
CA PHE A 157 -28.22 36.51 -13.61
C PHE A 157 -28.50 35.30 -12.71
N ASN A 158 -29.74 35.15 -12.26
CA ASN A 158 -30.25 33.93 -11.64
C ASN A 158 -29.50 33.48 -10.35
N ASN A 159 -28.97 34.43 -9.59
CA ASN A 159 -28.24 34.15 -8.36
C ASN A 159 -29.16 34.15 -7.13
N ILE A 160 -28.79 33.40 -6.10
CA ILE A 160 -29.55 33.28 -4.86
C ILE A 160 -28.64 33.49 -3.65
N ALA A 161 -29.01 34.41 -2.76
CA ALA A 161 -28.32 34.64 -1.49
C ALA A 161 -29.25 34.35 -0.31
N TYR A 162 -28.97 33.23 0.37
CA TYR A 162 -29.65 32.83 1.61
C TYR A 162 -28.87 33.23 2.85
N GLY A 163 -27.53 33.17 2.80
CA GLY A 163 -26.69 33.46 3.96
C GLY A 163 -26.72 34.94 4.34
N ASP A 164 -26.80 35.24 5.63
CA ASP A 164 -26.74 36.62 6.12
C ASP A 164 -25.38 37.26 5.80
N TYR A 165 -25.39 38.55 5.49
CA TYR A 165 -24.22 39.38 5.16
C TYR A 165 -23.41 38.85 3.97
N SER A 166 -24.04 38.08 3.08
CA SER A 166 -23.39 37.47 1.93
C SER A 166 -23.33 38.39 0.70
N PHE A 167 -22.40 38.06 -0.20
CA PHE A 167 -22.20 38.77 -1.46
C PHE A 167 -22.18 37.80 -2.64
N ASN A 168 -23.10 37.98 -3.60
CA ASN A 168 -23.26 37.05 -4.71
C ASN A 168 -23.29 37.77 -6.06
N ALA A 169 -22.42 37.34 -6.98
CA ALA A 169 -22.21 37.99 -8.25
C ALA A 169 -21.94 36.98 -9.38
N GLY A 170 -22.63 37.11 -10.51
CA GLY A 170 -22.36 36.31 -11.71
C GLY A 170 -23.59 35.61 -12.23
N THR A 171 -23.50 34.31 -12.50
CA THR A 171 -24.59 33.54 -13.11
C THR A 171 -24.90 32.27 -12.33
N SER A 172 -26.14 32.09 -11.90
CA SER A 172 -26.60 30.86 -11.23
C SER A 172 -25.79 30.47 -9.99
N ALA A 173 -25.19 31.45 -9.31
CA ALA A 173 -24.42 31.22 -8.10
C ALA A 173 -25.30 31.28 -6.85
N ILE A 174 -24.90 30.56 -5.80
CA ILE A 174 -25.63 30.43 -4.54
C ILE A 174 -24.70 30.75 -3.37
N THR A 175 -25.17 31.57 -2.42
CA THR A 175 -24.51 31.79 -1.13
C THR A 175 -25.43 31.34 0.00
N ASP A 176 -25.09 30.23 0.65
CA ASP A 176 -25.81 29.72 1.83
C ASP A 176 -25.11 30.15 3.14
N GLY A 177 -23.79 30.34 3.13
CA GLY A 177 -23.02 30.62 4.34
C GLY A 177 -23.18 32.05 4.84
N ILE A 178 -23.17 32.24 6.17
CA ILE A 178 -23.12 33.56 6.79
C ILE A 178 -21.79 34.24 6.44
N SER A 179 -21.84 35.52 6.07
CA SER A 179 -20.69 36.32 5.61
C SER A 179 -19.94 35.68 4.43
N SER A 180 -20.63 34.87 3.61
CA SER A 180 -20.01 34.17 2.48
C SER A 180 -20.06 34.99 1.18
N ALA A 181 -19.20 34.64 0.22
CA ALA A 181 -19.22 35.23 -1.10
C ALA A 181 -19.13 34.19 -2.23
N ALA A 182 -19.84 34.41 -3.32
CA ALA A 182 -19.75 33.59 -4.52
C ALA A 182 -19.69 34.45 -5.79
N PHE A 183 -18.72 34.16 -6.64
CA PHE A 183 -18.47 34.84 -7.91
C PHE A 183 -18.40 33.84 -9.07
N GLY A 184 -18.88 34.22 -10.25
CA GLY A 184 -18.73 33.42 -11.47
C GLY A 184 -19.97 32.60 -11.79
N VAL A 185 -19.80 31.36 -12.29
CA VAL A 185 -20.92 30.58 -12.87
C VAL A 185 -21.22 29.32 -12.06
N GLY A 186 -22.44 29.17 -11.55
CA GLY A 186 -22.90 27.93 -10.93
C GLY A 186 -22.23 27.59 -9.60
N ASN A 187 -21.50 28.54 -9.01
CA ASN A 187 -20.77 28.35 -7.77
C ASN A 187 -21.69 28.36 -6.55
N ARG A 188 -21.29 27.68 -5.49
CA ARG A 188 -22.04 27.55 -4.25
C ARG A 188 -21.10 27.72 -3.05
N SER A 189 -21.19 28.87 -2.39
CA SER A 189 -20.49 29.11 -1.12
C SER A 189 -21.40 28.79 0.06
N LYS A 190 -20.98 27.86 0.92
CA LYS A 190 -21.85 27.26 1.95
C LYS A 190 -21.41 27.53 3.37
N TYR A 191 -20.12 27.79 3.55
CA TYR A 191 -19.47 27.82 4.85
C TYR A 191 -19.48 29.24 5.41
N TRP A 192 -19.41 29.34 6.73
CA TRP A 192 -19.20 30.61 7.41
C TRP A 192 -17.96 31.31 6.85
N SER A 193 -18.09 32.57 6.43
CA SER A 193 -17.01 33.37 5.84
C SER A 193 -16.34 32.76 4.61
N GLY A 194 -17.00 31.81 3.93
CA GLY A 194 -16.44 31.13 2.76
C GLY A 194 -16.54 31.97 1.49
N MET A 195 -15.49 31.98 0.68
CA MET A 195 -15.46 32.62 -0.64
C MET A 195 -15.26 31.60 -1.76
N VAL A 196 -16.04 31.72 -2.84
CA VAL A 196 -15.92 30.86 -4.02
C VAL A 196 -15.86 31.69 -5.30
N VAL A 197 -14.93 31.34 -6.19
CA VAL A 197 -14.77 31.94 -7.53
C VAL A 197 -14.69 30.86 -8.62
N GLY A 198 -14.76 31.22 -9.90
CA GLY A 198 -14.60 30.29 -11.03
C GLY A 198 -15.93 29.75 -11.56
N HIS A 199 -16.01 28.44 -11.84
CA HIS A 199 -17.27 27.82 -12.27
C HIS A 199 -17.48 26.40 -11.70
N TRP A 200 -18.71 26.11 -11.28
CA TRP A 200 -19.17 24.80 -10.83
C TRP A 200 -18.26 24.15 -9.77
N ASN A 201 -17.96 24.88 -8.70
CA ASN A 201 -17.23 24.30 -7.56
C ASN A 201 -17.95 23.08 -6.96
N ASP A 202 -17.16 22.23 -6.30
CA ASP A 202 -17.65 21.08 -5.55
C ASP A 202 -18.72 21.51 -4.54
N SER A 203 -19.82 20.75 -4.54
CA SER A 203 -21.00 21.02 -3.74
C SER A 203 -21.29 19.89 -2.74
N THR A 204 -20.29 19.10 -2.32
CA THR A 204 -20.46 18.21 -1.16
C THR A 204 -20.83 19.02 0.09
N ALA A 205 -21.58 18.40 1.01
CA ALA A 205 -22.06 19.04 2.22
C ALA A 205 -20.99 18.96 3.32
N GLY A 206 -20.74 20.08 3.99
CA GLY A 206 -20.04 20.15 5.26
C GLY A 206 -20.86 20.97 6.26
N SER A 207 -20.38 21.07 7.49
CA SER A 207 -21.04 21.83 8.55
C SER A 207 -21.22 23.31 8.15
N GLN A 208 -22.42 23.86 8.32
CA GLN A 208 -22.65 25.31 8.20
C GLN A 208 -22.27 26.06 9.50
N ASN A 209 -21.79 25.34 10.51
CA ASN A 209 -21.51 25.90 11.82
C ASN A 209 -20.33 26.86 11.76
N CYS A 210 -20.42 27.91 12.57
CA CYS A 210 -19.39 28.91 12.71
C CYS A 210 -18.10 28.35 13.34
N CYS A 211 -16.99 28.83 12.76
CA CYS A 211 -15.65 29.07 13.31
C CYS A 211 -14.89 27.98 14.10
N SER A 212 -15.28 26.71 14.04
CA SER A 212 -14.52 25.66 14.73
C SER A 212 -14.52 24.30 14.02
N ASP A 213 -14.98 24.22 12.78
CA ASP A 213 -14.90 22.99 12.01
C ASP A 213 -13.64 23.05 11.12
N PRO A 214 -12.58 22.28 11.42
CA PRO A 214 -11.34 22.34 10.66
C PRO A 214 -11.50 21.93 9.18
N LEU A 215 -12.64 21.36 8.81
CA LEU A 215 -12.99 20.95 7.45
C LEU A 215 -13.81 22.00 6.69
N ASN A 216 -14.18 23.12 7.34
CA ASN A 216 -14.82 24.24 6.67
C ASN A 216 -13.93 24.79 5.55
N ARG A 217 -14.54 25.13 4.42
CA ARG A 217 -13.81 25.68 3.27
C ARG A 217 -13.92 27.20 3.26
N LEU A 218 -12.81 27.86 3.56
CA LEU A 218 -12.70 29.32 3.56
C LEU A 218 -12.57 29.89 2.15
N PHE A 219 -11.86 29.19 1.26
CA PHE A 219 -11.69 29.64 -0.12
C PHE A 219 -11.70 28.48 -1.11
N GLN A 220 -12.41 28.65 -2.23
CA GLN A 220 -12.46 27.65 -3.29
C GLN A 220 -12.41 28.31 -4.68
N ILE A 221 -11.76 27.64 -5.62
CA ILE A 221 -11.81 27.97 -7.04
C ILE A 221 -12.47 26.79 -7.76
N GLY A 222 -13.70 26.99 -8.26
CA GLY A 222 -14.42 25.99 -9.04
C GLY A 222 -13.87 25.88 -10.47
N ASN A 223 -13.73 24.66 -10.96
CA ASN A 223 -13.36 24.36 -12.35
C ASN A 223 -14.20 23.22 -12.96
N GLY A 224 -15.36 22.90 -12.38
CA GLY A 224 -16.24 21.84 -12.88
C GLY A 224 -16.85 22.20 -14.24
N ALA A 225 -17.19 21.22 -15.07
CA ALA A 225 -17.72 21.52 -16.40
C ALA A 225 -19.19 21.95 -16.36
N ASN A 226 -19.98 21.42 -15.42
CA ASN A 226 -21.39 21.74 -15.23
C ASN A 226 -21.89 21.32 -13.83
N ASN A 227 -23.18 21.48 -13.56
CA ASN A 227 -23.80 21.16 -12.27
C ASN A 227 -23.70 19.68 -11.86
N PHE A 228 -23.49 18.76 -12.81
CA PHE A 228 -23.36 17.32 -12.56
C PHE A 228 -21.91 16.88 -12.40
N THR A 229 -20.96 17.65 -12.95
CA THR A 229 -19.51 17.36 -12.89
C THR A 229 -18.75 18.50 -12.22
N ARG A 230 -19.15 18.76 -10.97
CA ARG A 230 -18.56 19.81 -10.12
C ARG A 230 -17.18 19.41 -9.62
N SER A 231 -16.25 20.37 -9.58
CA SER A 231 -14.90 20.15 -9.07
C SER A 231 -14.24 21.46 -8.64
N ASN A 232 -13.21 21.33 -7.79
CA ASN A 232 -12.38 22.46 -7.37
C ASN A 232 -10.99 22.35 -8.00
N ALA A 233 -10.50 23.45 -8.57
CA ALA A 233 -9.09 23.63 -8.88
C ALA A 233 -8.27 23.84 -7.59
N MET A 234 -8.84 24.58 -6.63
CA MET A 234 -8.19 24.89 -5.35
C MET A 234 -9.21 24.89 -4.20
N THR A 235 -8.78 24.42 -3.02
CA THR A 235 -9.55 24.43 -1.78
C THR A 235 -8.66 24.86 -0.61
N VAL A 236 -9.10 25.81 0.20
CA VAL A 236 -8.44 26.23 1.44
C VAL A 236 -9.38 25.94 2.61
N LEU A 237 -8.89 25.17 3.57
CA LEU A 237 -9.62 24.77 4.77
C LEU A 237 -9.35 25.73 5.95
N GLU A 238 -10.27 25.73 6.92
CA GLU A 238 -10.16 26.52 8.15
C GLU A 238 -8.95 26.12 9.01
N ASN A 239 -8.50 24.85 8.93
CA ASN A 239 -7.27 24.41 9.58
C ASN A 239 -5.96 24.84 8.87
N GLY A 240 -6.05 25.67 7.83
CA GLY A 240 -4.91 26.20 7.08
C GLY A 240 -4.38 25.29 5.98
N LYS A 241 -4.96 24.10 5.77
CA LYS A 241 -4.54 23.22 4.67
C LYS A 241 -5.07 23.71 3.33
N VAL A 242 -4.19 23.69 2.33
CA VAL A 242 -4.44 24.11 0.95
C VAL A 242 -4.33 22.91 0.02
N GLY A 243 -5.41 22.59 -0.67
CA GLY A 243 -5.46 21.59 -1.72
C GLY A 243 -5.49 22.22 -3.11
N ILE A 244 -4.65 21.74 -4.03
CA ILE A 244 -4.72 22.03 -5.47
C ILE A 244 -5.05 20.72 -6.20
N GLY A 245 -6.16 20.68 -6.93
CA GLY A 245 -6.68 19.45 -7.53
C GLY A 245 -7.24 18.42 -6.53
N THR A 246 -7.39 18.79 -5.25
CA THR A 246 -7.99 17.98 -4.19
C THR A 246 -8.83 18.85 -3.26
N THR A 247 -9.92 18.28 -2.71
CA THR A 247 -10.81 18.94 -1.75
C THR A 247 -10.56 18.52 -0.31
N THR A 248 -9.71 17.51 -0.10
CA THR A 248 -9.37 16.92 1.20
C THR A 248 -7.84 16.89 1.39
N PRO A 249 -7.17 18.06 1.46
CA PRO A 249 -5.72 18.11 1.61
C PRO A 249 -5.27 17.40 2.90
N ALA A 250 -4.35 16.44 2.77
CA ALA A 250 -3.76 15.73 3.90
C ALA A 250 -2.65 16.55 4.59
N GLN A 251 -1.97 17.41 3.83
CA GLN A 251 -0.86 18.26 4.27
C GLN A 251 -1.23 19.75 4.20
N LEU A 252 -0.37 20.62 4.73
CA LEU A 252 -0.56 22.09 4.64
C LEU A 252 -0.66 22.57 3.19
N LEU A 253 0.13 22.00 2.29
CA LEU A 253 -0.02 22.14 0.85
C LEU A 253 -0.07 20.73 0.24
N ASP A 254 -1.18 20.40 -0.40
CA ASP A 254 -1.42 19.12 -1.06
C ASP A 254 -1.78 19.37 -2.52
N VAL A 255 -0.96 18.88 -3.44
CA VAL A 255 -1.14 19.07 -4.89
C VAL A 255 -1.37 17.72 -5.54
N ASN A 256 -2.58 17.49 -6.04
CA ASN A 256 -2.92 16.31 -6.84
C ASN A 256 -2.49 16.54 -8.30
N GLY A 257 -1.20 16.33 -8.56
CA GLY A 257 -0.56 16.58 -9.84
C GLY A 257 0.93 16.88 -9.69
N GLY A 258 1.58 17.26 -10.79
CA GLY A 258 2.98 17.69 -10.77
C GLY A 258 3.16 19.12 -10.25
N ILE A 259 4.31 19.40 -9.63
CA ILE A 259 4.75 20.74 -9.23
C ILE A 259 6.01 21.07 -10.03
N GLU A 260 5.95 22.13 -10.84
CA GLU A 260 7.13 22.69 -11.49
C GLU A 260 7.80 23.68 -10.53
N VAL A 261 9.07 23.43 -10.17
CA VAL A 261 9.84 24.26 -9.24
C VAL A 261 10.96 24.95 -10.03
N GLY A 262 11.03 26.28 -9.97
CA GLY A 262 12.08 27.06 -10.63
C GLY A 262 13.37 27.20 -9.81
N ASN A 263 14.31 28.01 -10.31
CA ASN A 263 15.53 28.36 -9.59
C ASN A 263 15.28 29.52 -8.59
N THR A 264 16.08 29.61 -7.53
CA THR A 264 16.12 30.77 -6.63
C THR A 264 17.52 30.98 -6.06
N THR A 265 17.89 32.25 -5.86
CA THR A 265 19.13 32.67 -5.19
C THR A 265 18.93 32.93 -3.70
N ILE A 266 17.69 32.97 -3.22
CA ILE A 266 17.36 33.24 -1.80
C ILE A 266 17.58 31.95 -0.99
N ALA A 267 18.67 31.92 -0.22
CA ALA A 267 19.04 30.79 0.64
C ALA A 267 18.25 30.79 1.96
N SER A 268 16.97 30.41 1.90
CA SER A 268 16.15 30.17 3.10
C SER A 268 16.16 28.70 3.48
N ALA A 269 16.34 28.39 4.77
CA ALA A 269 16.22 27.01 5.26
C ALA A 269 14.88 26.39 4.84
N GLY A 270 14.91 25.17 4.31
CA GLY A 270 13.75 24.45 3.79
C GLY A 270 13.36 24.78 2.34
N ALA A 271 14.02 25.74 1.68
CA ALA A 271 13.73 26.05 0.28
C ALA A 271 14.19 24.91 -0.65
N ILE A 272 13.41 24.66 -1.70
CA ILE A 272 13.73 23.74 -2.80
C ILE A 272 13.87 24.56 -4.08
N ARG A 273 14.89 24.27 -4.90
CA ARG A 273 15.08 24.90 -6.21
C ARG A 273 15.45 23.88 -7.27
N PHE A 274 15.17 24.21 -8.53
CA PHE A 274 15.72 23.52 -9.69
C PHE A 274 16.75 24.42 -10.39
N THR A 275 17.98 23.96 -10.54
CA THR A 275 19.07 24.77 -11.12
C THR A 275 19.15 24.69 -12.65
N GLY A 276 18.20 24.01 -13.30
CA GLY A 276 18.23 23.68 -14.72
C GLY A 276 18.76 22.27 -15.02
N SER A 277 19.47 21.65 -14.07
CA SER A 277 19.97 20.28 -14.20
C SER A 277 19.61 19.36 -13.03
N LYS A 278 19.24 19.93 -11.87
CA LYS A 278 19.01 19.17 -10.64
C LYS A 278 18.18 19.93 -9.62
N PHE A 279 17.62 19.20 -8.67
CA PHE A 279 16.95 19.77 -7.51
C PHE A 279 17.89 19.88 -6.32
N GLU A 280 17.80 20.99 -5.60
CA GLU A 280 18.59 21.24 -4.40
C GLU A 280 17.68 21.71 -3.26
N GLY A 281 17.98 21.27 -2.03
CA GLY A 281 17.37 21.74 -0.80
C GLY A 281 18.34 22.59 0.02
N ASN A 282 17.87 23.71 0.54
CA ASN A 282 18.68 24.58 1.39
C ASN A 282 18.49 24.21 2.87
N ASN A 283 19.59 24.00 3.61
CA ASN A 283 19.57 23.65 5.03
C ASN A 283 19.78 24.85 5.97
N GLY A 284 19.69 26.09 5.46
CA GLY A 284 19.95 27.34 6.17
C GLY A 284 21.39 27.84 6.03
N THR A 285 22.32 27.02 5.55
CA THR A 285 23.72 27.41 5.33
C THR A 285 24.18 27.13 3.90
N ASN A 286 23.80 25.99 3.33
CA ASN A 286 24.20 25.53 2.01
C ASN A 286 23.02 25.02 1.20
N TRP A 287 23.12 25.14 -0.12
CA TRP A 287 22.27 24.42 -1.07
C TRP A 287 22.86 23.02 -1.28
N ASN A 288 22.07 21.99 -0.97
CA ASN A 288 22.47 20.60 -1.08
C ASN A 288 21.65 19.93 -2.18
N SER A 289 22.36 19.42 -3.17
CA SER A 289 21.83 18.71 -4.32
C SER A 289 21.22 17.38 -3.89
N PHE A 290 19.97 17.11 -4.26
CA PHE A 290 19.28 15.85 -3.90
C PHE A 290 19.84 14.62 -4.62
N ASP A 291 20.52 14.86 -5.73
CA ASP A 291 21.23 13.90 -6.58
C ASP A 291 22.73 13.82 -6.27
N GLN A 292 23.28 14.68 -5.40
CA GLN A 292 24.64 14.50 -4.92
C GLN A 292 24.64 13.47 -3.79
N LEU A 293 25.09 12.28 -4.14
CA LEU A 293 25.69 11.41 -3.15
C LEU A 293 26.97 12.08 -2.63
N PRO A 294 27.21 12.10 -1.30
CA PRO A 294 28.45 12.60 -0.74
C PRO A 294 29.68 12.03 -1.47
N ALA A 295 30.73 12.82 -1.64
CA ALA A 295 31.98 12.33 -2.22
C ALA A 295 32.47 11.10 -1.44
N GLY A 296 32.73 9.99 -2.15
CA GLY A 296 33.07 8.70 -1.55
C GLY A 296 31.89 7.75 -1.32
N THR A 297 30.67 8.11 -1.73
CA THR A 297 29.52 7.20 -1.65
C THR A 297 29.65 6.04 -2.64
N LEU A 298 29.52 4.82 -2.13
CA LEU A 298 29.51 3.60 -2.93
C LEU A 298 28.09 3.33 -3.44
N VAL A 299 27.94 3.19 -4.76
CA VAL A 299 26.67 2.81 -5.41
C VAL A 299 26.80 1.38 -5.92
N SER A 300 25.95 0.48 -5.44
CA SER A 300 25.91 -0.92 -5.87
C SER A 300 24.90 -1.13 -7.01
N SER A 301 25.25 -1.97 -7.99
CA SER A 301 24.30 -2.43 -9.01
C SER A 301 24.24 -3.96 -9.06
N PRO A 302 23.05 -4.57 -9.21
CA PRO A 302 22.91 -6.01 -9.41
C PRO A 302 23.33 -6.46 -10.82
N VAL A 303 23.53 -5.52 -11.75
CA VAL A 303 23.93 -5.79 -13.13
C VAL A 303 25.37 -5.39 -13.33
N TYR A 304 26.19 -6.32 -13.82
CA TYR A 304 27.59 -6.07 -14.17
C TYR A 304 27.84 -6.33 -15.66
N PRO A 305 28.44 -5.37 -16.38
CA PRO A 305 28.63 -3.95 -16.03
C PRO A 305 27.31 -3.15 -16.13
N ASN A 306 27.13 -2.15 -15.27
CA ASN A 306 26.00 -1.22 -15.36
C ASN A 306 26.38 0.00 -16.21
N ALA A 307 25.96 0.03 -17.48
CA ALA A 307 26.26 1.10 -18.42
C ALA A 307 25.73 2.48 -17.98
N THR A 308 24.62 2.52 -17.25
CA THR A 308 24.02 3.77 -16.73
C THR A 308 24.87 4.39 -15.63
N LEU A 309 25.41 3.59 -14.71
CA LEU A 309 26.29 4.13 -13.66
C LEU A 309 27.61 4.64 -14.24
N VAL A 310 28.14 3.98 -15.26
CA VAL A 310 29.34 4.44 -15.98
C VAL A 310 29.08 5.78 -16.69
N SER A 311 27.93 5.94 -17.37
CA SER A 311 27.59 7.21 -18.03
C SER A 311 27.32 8.35 -17.06
N MET A 312 26.92 8.04 -15.81
CA MET A 312 26.79 9.00 -14.71
C MET A 312 28.13 9.36 -14.03
N GLY A 313 29.26 8.85 -14.52
CA GLY A 313 30.60 9.19 -14.03
C GLY A 313 31.08 8.38 -12.81
N PHE A 314 30.36 7.32 -12.41
CA PHE A 314 30.83 6.44 -11.35
C PHE A 314 31.97 5.56 -11.83
N THR A 315 33.08 5.56 -11.10
CA THR A 315 34.21 4.64 -11.34
C THR A 315 33.93 3.30 -10.67
N PHE A 316 34.09 2.20 -11.39
CA PHE A 316 33.93 0.87 -10.82
C PHE A 316 35.00 0.60 -9.77
N GLN A 317 34.57 0.39 -8.51
CA GLN A 317 35.46 0.08 -7.39
C GLN A 317 35.49 -1.43 -7.06
N GLY A 318 34.56 -2.24 -7.58
CA GLY A 318 34.45 -3.67 -7.31
C GLY A 318 33.01 -4.19 -7.34
N VAL A 319 32.84 -5.52 -7.30
CA VAL A 319 31.52 -6.16 -7.11
C VAL A 319 31.26 -6.29 -5.61
N MET A 320 30.24 -5.60 -5.09
CA MET A 320 29.79 -5.79 -3.69
C MET A 320 28.69 -6.86 -3.64
N ARG A 321 28.94 -7.99 -2.97
CA ARG A 321 27.90 -8.99 -2.69
C ARG A 321 27.09 -8.51 -1.48
N ASN A 322 26.00 -7.78 -1.74
CA ASN A 322 24.96 -7.30 -0.81
C ASN A 322 25.19 -7.54 0.70
N VAL A 323 25.93 -6.63 1.33
CA VAL A 323 25.96 -6.43 2.78
C VAL A 323 24.85 -5.44 3.15
N PHE A 324 23.62 -5.93 3.30
CA PHE A 324 22.65 -5.27 4.18
C PHE A 324 22.42 -6.19 5.38
N MET A 325 23.46 -6.36 6.20
CA MET A 325 23.24 -6.66 7.60
C MET A 325 23.11 -5.32 8.32
N GLN A 326 22.07 -5.24 9.15
CA GLN A 326 22.09 -4.47 10.38
C GLN A 326 23.53 -4.40 10.92
N GLN A 327 24.03 -3.17 11.06
CA GLN A 327 25.36 -2.85 11.58
C GLN A 327 25.72 -3.77 12.76
N SER A 328 26.57 -4.76 12.49
CA SER A 328 27.46 -5.34 13.49
C SER A 328 28.86 -4.96 13.04
N THR A 329 29.45 -3.98 13.71
CA THR A 329 30.85 -3.55 13.51
C THR A 329 31.86 -4.59 13.99
N THR A 330 31.39 -5.76 14.43
CA THR A 330 32.18 -6.90 14.91
C THR A 330 31.83 -8.15 14.08
N GLY A 331 32.83 -8.93 13.68
CA GLY A 331 32.60 -10.25 13.05
C GLY A 331 31.77 -11.17 13.94
N VAL A 332 31.30 -12.30 13.40
CA VAL A 332 30.51 -13.26 14.19
C VAL A 332 31.46 -14.07 15.06
N ALA A 333 31.20 -14.12 16.38
CA ALA A 333 31.99 -14.91 17.31
C ALA A 333 31.86 -16.42 17.04
N ALA A 334 32.86 -17.20 17.48
CA ALA A 334 32.77 -18.65 17.49
C ALA A 334 31.71 -19.13 18.49
N ASP A 335 31.15 -20.31 18.25
CA ASP A 335 30.15 -20.95 19.10
C ASP A 335 28.96 -20.01 19.37
N THR A 336 28.31 -19.55 18.29
CA THR A 336 27.22 -18.56 18.36
C THR A 336 26.07 -18.92 17.42
N TRP A 337 24.84 -18.68 17.88
CA TRP A 337 23.63 -18.76 17.06
C TRP A 337 23.14 -17.38 16.63
N LEU A 338 22.75 -17.26 15.37
CA LEU A 338 21.98 -16.14 14.83
C LEU A 338 20.62 -16.63 14.30
N PRO A 339 19.55 -15.84 14.41
CA PRO A 339 18.25 -16.22 13.87
C PRO A 339 18.26 -16.25 12.33
N THR A 340 17.35 -17.04 11.76
CA THR A 340 17.03 -17.04 10.31
C THR A 340 15.86 -16.13 9.96
N THR A 341 15.27 -15.43 10.93
CA THR A 341 14.13 -14.52 10.73
C THR A 341 14.61 -13.08 10.62
N ASN A 342 13.94 -12.28 9.80
CA ASN A 342 14.08 -10.83 9.70
C ASN A 342 12.68 -10.20 9.71
N GLU A 343 12.50 -9.04 10.34
CA GLU A 343 11.18 -8.37 10.49
C GLU A 343 10.59 -7.88 9.15
N ILE A 344 11.34 -7.99 8.06
CA ILE A 344 11.01 -7.41 6.75
C ILE A 344 10.55 -8.48 5.72
N THR A 345 10.59 -9.78 6.03
CA THR A 345 10.31 -10.85 5.03
C THR A 345 9.17 -11.80 5.39
N VAL A 346 8.60 -12.42 4.35
CA VAL A 346 7.66 -13.54 4.47
C VAL A 346 8.40 -14.74 5.06
N ASN A 347 8.11 -15.07 6.32
CA ASN A 347 8.63 -16.28 6.93
C ASN A 347 8.00 -17.52 6.27
N PRO A 348 8.77 -18.61 6.05
CA PRO A 348 8.22 -19.81 5.46
C PRO A 348 7.18 -20.46 6.37
N GLU A 349 6.23 -21.18 5.79
CA GLU A 349 5.22 -21.93 6.56
C GLU A 349 5.87 -22.93 7.50
N ALA A 350 5.25 -23.12 8.66
CA ALA A 350 5.69 -24.08 9.65
C ALA A 350 5.68 -25.51 9.11
N ARG A 351 6.81 -26.22 9.15
CA ARG A 351 6.95 -27.53 8.50
C ARG A 351 7.93 -28.48 9.19
N THR A 352 7.59 -29.77 9.24
CA THR A 352 8.51 -30.86 9.61
C THR A 352 8.65 -31.87 8.47
N SER A 353 9.65 -32.75 8.54
CA SER A 353 9.89 -33.81 7.53
C SER A 353 10.00 -33.29 6.09
N HIS A 354 10.42 -32.03 5.94
CA HIS A 354 10.81 -31.42 4.68
C HIS A 354 12.26 -31.80 4.36
N THR A 355 12.70 -31.52 3.14
CA THR A 355 14.11 -31.67 2.75
C THR A 355 14.74 -30.30 2.52
N ALA A 356 16.07 -30.25 2.61
CA ALA A 356 16.86 -29.06 2.35
C ALA A 356 18.10 -29.44 1.52
N VAL A 357 18.49 -28.56 0.60
CA VAL A 357 19.74 -28.68 -0.17
C VAL A 357 20.50 -27.35 -0.18
N TRP A 358 21.82 -27.41 -0.35
CA TRP A 358 22.70 -26.24 -0.37
C TRP A 358 23.21 -26.05 -1.78
N THR A 359 22.97 -24.88 -2.36
CA THR A 359 23.38 -24.57 -3.73
C THR A 359 24.85 -24.18 -3.84
N GLY A 360 25.52 -23.96 -2.71
CA GLY A 360 26.78 -23.23 -2.61
C GLY A 360 26.61 -21.81 -2.09
N THR A 361 25.41 -21.23 -2.27
CA THR A 361 25.11 -19.84 -1.86
C THR A 361 23.78 -19.70 -1.10
N GLU A 362 22.83 -20.58 -1.33
CA GLU A 362 21.48 -20.54 -0.76
C GLU A 362 21.04 -21.93 -0.30
N MET A 363 20.23 -21.98 0.76
CA MET A 363 19.55 -23.21 1.18
C MET A 363 18.17 -23.24 0.52
N ILE A 364 17.85 -24.30 -0.22
CA ILE A 364 16.50 -24.52 -0.77
C ILE A 364 15.82 -25.55 0.11
N ILE A 365 14.62 -25.23 0.61
CA ILE A 365 13.76 -26.21 1.29
C ILE A 365 12.51 -26.46 0.46
N TRP A 366 12.00 -27.68 0.51
CA TRP A 366 10.77 -28.03 -0.19
C TRP A 366 9.96 -29.10 0.55
N GLY A 367 8.64 -28.99 0.44
CA GLY A 367 7.68 -29.91 0.99
C GLY A 367 7.65 -29.92 2.52
N GLY A 368 7.40 -31.09 3.10
CA GLY A 368 7.15 -31.28 4.51
C GLY A 368 5.66 -31.26 4.84
N GLN A 369 5.34 -31.28 6.13
CA GLN A 369 3.95 -31.28 6.59
C GLN A 369 3.72 -30.34 7.77
N SER A 370 2.47 -29.89 7.90
CA SER A 370 1.93 -29.23 9.08
C SER A 370 0.57 -29.84 9.42
N GLY A 371 0.44 -30.42 10.62
CA GLY A 371 -0.73 -31.23 10.96
C GLY A 371 -0.94 -32.36 9.94
N ASN A 372 -2.13 -32.44 9.35
CA ASN A 372 -2.48 -33.44 8.32
C ASN A 372 -2.19 -32.99 6.88
N SER A 373 -1.64 -31.77 6.69
CA SER A 373 -1.41 -31.19 5.36
C SER A 373 0.03 -31.36 4.93
N SER A 374 0.23 -31.97 3.74
CA SER A 374 1.56 -32.05 3.09
C SER A 374 1.74 -30.89 2.11
N PHE A 375 2.86 -30.19 2.21
CA PHE A 375 3.14 -29.02 1.38
C PHE A 375 3.70 -29.42 0.01
N ASN A 376 3.22 -28.72 -1.03
CA ASN A 376 3.84 -28.65 -2.36
C ASN A 376 4.64 -27.36 -2.56
N THR A 377 4.90 -26.62 -1.47
CA THR A 377 5.59 -25.33 -1.47
C THR A 377 7.06 -25.48 -1.08
N GLY A 378 7.89 -24.55 -1.56
CA GLY A 378 9.29 -24.43 -1.17
C GLY A 378 9.75 -22.97 -1.09
N VAL A 379 10.90 -22.75 -0.48
CA VAL A 379 11.52 -21.43 -0.33
C VAL A 379 13.05 -21.57 -0.41
N LYS A 380 13.73 -20.51 -0.86
CA LYS A 380 15.18 -20.35 -0.78
C LYS A 380 15.53 -19.40 0.36
N TYR A 381 16.56 -19.74 1.11
CA TYR A 381 17.15 -18.91 2.14
C TYR A 381 18.56 -18.48 1.74
N ASN A 382 18.78 -17.19 1.70
CA ASN A 382 20.09 -16.62 1.49
C ASN A 382 20.69 -16.18 2.84
N PRO A 383 21.71 -16.89 3.36
CA PRO A 383 22.29 -16.57 4.67
C PRO A 383 23.14 -15.29 4.68
N LEU A 384 23.54 -14.74 3.52
CA LEU A 384 24.26 -13.47 3.45
C LEU A 384 23.31 -12.29 3.68
N THR A 385 22.14 -12.34 3.05
CA THR A 385 21.12 -11.28 3.18
C THR A 385 20.11 -11.54 4.30
N ASN A 386 20.10 -12.76 4.86
CA ASN A 386 19.10 -13.25 5.82
C ASN A 386 17.66 -13.11 5.28
N LEU A 387 17.45 -13.41 4.01
CA LEU A 387 16.15 -13.31 3.34
C LEU A 387 15.64 -14.68 2.88
N TRP A 388 14.32 -14.86 2.98
CA TRP A 388 13.59 -16.00 2.43
C TRP A 388 12.83 -15.57 1.17
N THR A 389 12.91 -16.38 0.11
CA THR A 389 12.25 -16.14 -1.17
C THR A 389 11.46 -17.38 -1.58
N PRO A 390 10.14 -17.31 -1.82
CA PRO A 390 9.38 -18.42 -2.39
C PRO A 390 9.93 -18.88 -3.73
N ILE A 391 9.79 -20.18 -4.03
CA ILE A 391 10.10 -20.72 -5.35
C ILE A 391 8.82 -21.04 -6.12
N SER A 392 8.92 -21.08 -7.45
CA SER A 392 7.79 -21.36 -8.34
C SER A 392 7.04 -22.64 -7.98
N LEU A 393 5.71 -22.56 -8.09
CA LEU A 393 4.79 -23.70 -7.98
C LEU A 393 4.37 -24.24 -9.35
N VAL A 394 4.76 -23.59 -10.44
CA VAL A 394 4.41 -24.01 -11.80
C VAL A 394 5.11 -25.34 -12.09
N ASN A 395 4.31 -26.38 -12.33
CA ASN A 395 4.74 -27.78 -12.51
C ASN A 395 5.46 -28.38 -11.29
N ALA A 396 5.31 -27.79 -10.10
CA ALA A 396 5.87 -28.36 -8.87
C ALA A 396 5.22 -29.73 -8.57
N PRO A 397 5.99 -30.72 -8.06
CA PRO A 397 5.43 -32.02 -7.70
C PRO A 397 4.37 -31.92 -6.60
N GLU A 398 3.50 -32.93 -6.51
CA GLU A 398 2.48 -33.01 -5.47
C GLU A 398 3.07 -32.88 -4.06
N GLY A 399 2.29 -32.30 -3.15
CA GLY A 399 2.73 -32.06 -1.79
C GLY A 399 3.05 -33.34 -1.05
N ARG A 400 4.15 -33.36 -0.30
CA ARG A 400 4.70 -34.56 0.33
C ARG A 400 5.65 -34.24 1.47
N HIS A 401 5.89 -35.22 2.32
CA HIS A 401 6.89 -35.19 3.39
C HIS A 401 7.65 -36.52 3.44
N SER A 402 8.74 -36.59 4.21
CA SER A 402 9.60 -37.80 4.31
C SER A 402 10.18 -38.28 2.98
N HIS A 403 10.27 -37.37 1.99
CA HIS A 403 10.92 -37.58 0.70
C HIS A 403 12.43 -37.33 0.84
N SER A 404 13.18 -37.57 -0.23
CA SER A 404 14.59 -37.18 -0.30
C SER A 404 14.81 -36.08 -1.33
N ALA A 405 15.81 -35.24 -1.09
CA ALA A 405 16.30 -34.27 -2.06
C ALA A 405 17.81 -34.35 -2.20
N ILE A 406 18.31 -34.07 -3.40
CA ILE A 406 19.73 -33.91 -3.68
C ILE A 406 19.99 -32.64 -4.49
N TRP A 407 21.21 -32.11 -4.40
CA TRP A 407 21.70 -31.03 -5.25
C TRP A 407 22.65 -31.58 -6.30
N THR A 408 22.37 -31.33 -7.57
CA THR A 408 23.22 -31.80 -8.68
C THR A 408 24.44 -30.92 -8.93
N GLY A 409 24.50 -29.74 -8.29
CA GLY A 409 25.37 -28.64 -8.68
C GLY A 409 24.61 -27.52 -9.40
N THR A 410 23.48 -27.84 -10.04
CA THR A 410 22.68 -26.89 -10.82
C THR A 410 21.17 -26.99 -10.56
N GLU A 411 20.67 -28.15 -10.13
CA GLU A 411 19.25 -28.42 -9.89
C GLU A 411 19.05 -29.15 -8.56
N MET A 412 17.92 -28.90 -7.90
CA MET A 412 17.45 -29.73 -6.79
C MET A 412 16.57 -30.83 -7.36
N ILE A 413 16.82 -32.10 -7.02
CA ILE A 413 15.97 -33.22 -7.41
C ILE A 413 15.25 -33.73 -6.17
N ILE A 414 13.93 -33.87 -6.25
CA ILE A 414 13.09 -34.45 -5.19
C ILE A 414 12.40 -35.72 -5.69
N TRP A 415 12.34 -36.74 -4.84
CA TRP A 415 11.60 -37.96 -5.16
C TRP A 415 11.13 -38.69 -3.90
N GLY A 416 10.08 -39.52 -4.04
CA GLY A 416 9.49 -40.34 -2.99
C GLY A 416 8.70 -39.53 -1.97
N GLY A 417 8.64 -40.02 -0.74
CA GLY A 417 7.84 -39.46 0.34
C GLY A 417 6.39 -39.96 0.35
N MET A 418 5.60 -39.37 1.23
CA MET A 418 4.18 -39.69 1.37
C MET A 418 3.34 -38.42 1.58
N ASN A 419 2.05 -38.53 1.32
CA ASN A 419 1.03 -37.54 1.63
C ASN A 419 -0.27 -38.24 2.07
N TYR A 420 -1.35 -37.48 2.27
CA TYR A 420 -2.64 -38.03 2.72
C TYR A 420 -3.24 -39.06 1.74
N ASN A 421 -2.91 -38.97 0.45
CA ASN A 421 -3.43 -39.84 -0.60
C ASN A 421 -2.54 -41.06 -0.88
N GLY A 422 -1.43 -41.23 -0.15
CA GLY A 422 -0.46 -42.32 -0.33
C GLY A 422 0.94 -41.83 -0.65
N GLU A 423 1.75 -42.66 -1.32
CA GLU A 423 3.12 -42.35 -1.72
C GLU A 423 3.20 -41.83 -3.17
N PRO A 424 3.46 -40.52 -3.39
CA PRO A 424 3.49 -39.98 -4.75
C PRO A 424 4.64 -40.56 -5.57
N LEU A 425 4.32 -41.09 -6.74
CA LEU A 425 5.30 -41.70 -7.63
C LEU A 425 6.10 -40.65 -8.45
N ALA A 426 5.42 -39.59 -8.90
CA ALA A 426 6.05 -38.50 -9.64
C ALA A 426 6.92 -37.65 -8.69
N GLY A 427 8.17 -37.41 -9.06
CA GLY A 427 9.05 -36.41 -8.42
C GLY A 427 9.31 -35.24 -9.35
N GLY A 428 10.29 -34.39 -9.02
CA GLY A 428 10.62 -33.24 -9.86
C GLY A 428 12.04 -32.74 -9.68
N ARG A 429 12.52 -32.02 -10.70
CA ARG A 429 13.79 -31.29 -10.68
C ARG A 429 13.49 -29.80 -10.73
N TYR A 430 14.02 -29.07 -9.77
CA TYR A 430 13.90 -27.62 -9.69
C TYR A 430 15.20 -26.97 -10.13
N ASN A 431 15.10 -26.07 -11.11
CA ASN A 431 16.21 -25.23 -11.54
C ASN A 431 16.06 -23.83 -10.92
N PRO A 432 16.93 -23.43 -9.96
CA PRO A 432 16.84 -22.13 -9.30
C PRO A 432 17.27 -20.94 -10.16
N LEU A 433 17.94 -21.17 -11.31
CA LEU A 433 18.32 -20.09 -12.24
C LEU A 433 17.12 -19.63 -13.07
N THR A 434 16.26 -20.57 -13.47
CA THR A 434 15.06 -20.29 -14.27
C THR A 434 13.78 -20.26 -13.44
N ASP A 435 13.85 -20.66 -12.17
CA ASP A 435 12.70 -20.83 -11.27
C ASP A 435 11.60 -21.76 -11.85
N THR A 436 12.02 -22.91 -12.37
CA THR A 436 11.13 -23.86 -13.05
C THR A 436 11.28 -25.28 -12.54
N TRP A 437 10.17 -26.02 -12.51
CA TRP A 437 10.13 -27.46 -12.24
C TRP A 437 10.01 -28.28 -13.53
N THR A 438 10.73 -29.40 -13.56
CA THR A 438 10.61 -30.46 -14.58
C THR A 438 10.24 -31.78 -13.91
N THR A 439 9.18 -32.44 -14.36
CA THR A 439 8.72 -33.72 -13.80
C THR A 439 9.71 -34.85 -14.08
N LEU A 440 9.94 -35.71 -13.10
CA LEU A 440 10.75 -36.92 -13.28
C LEU A 440 9.99 -38.01 -14.07
N PRO A 441 10.67 -38.77 -14.94
CA PRO A 441 10.08 -39.90 -15.64
C PRO A 441 9.76 -41.03 -14.65
N THR A 442 8.74 -41.82 -14.97
CA THR A 442 8.37 -43.03 -14.22
C THR A 442 8.87 -44.31 -14.88
N ALA A 443 9.13 -44.27 -16.20
CA ALA A 443 9.63 -45.40 -16.96
C ALA A 443 11.01 -45.86 -16.46
N GLY A 444 11.17 -47.18 -16.24
CA GLY A 444 12.41 -47.79 -15.73
C GLY A 444 12.67 -47.55 -14.23
N GLY A 445 11.81 -46.77 -13.56
CA GLY A 445 11.92 -46.44 -12.14
C GLY A 445 11.16 -47.39 -11.21
N PRO A 446 11.03 -47.01 -9.92
CA PRO A 446 10.14 -47.68 -8.99
C PRO A 446 8.71 -47.75 -9.52
N SER A 447 8.02 -48.88 -9.35
CA SER A 447 6.62 -49.04 -9.76
C SER A 447 5.63 -48.35 -8.82
N GLN A 448 6.07 -48.01 -7.60
CA GLN A 448 5.29 -47.34 -6.58
C GLN A 448 6.20 -46.36 -5.81
N GLY A 449 5.59 -45.29 -5.27
CA GLY A 449 6.28 -44.37 -4.37
C GLY A 449 6.76 -45.09 -3.11
N ARG A 450 7.68 -44.47 -2.35
CA ARG A 450 8.20 -45.01 -1.09
C ARG A 450 8.73 -43.87 -0.22
N PHE A 451 8.84 -44.11 1.07
CA PHE A 451 9.42 -43.16 2.03
C PHE A 451 10.38 -43.86 2.99
N GLY A 452 11.14 -43.08 3.78
CA GLY A 452 12.14 -43.62 4.70
C GLY A 452 13.28 -44.39 4.02
N PHE A 453 13.51 -44.17 2.73
CA PHE A 453 14.62 -44.74 1.97
C PHE A 453 15.89 -43.88 2.15
N SER A 454 17.03 -44.46 1.77
CA SER A 454 18.28 -43.72 1.68
C SER A 454 18.45 -43.14 0.28
N CYS A 455 19.01 -41.94 0.18
CA CYS A 455 19.31 -41.27 -1.08
C CYS A 455 20.71 -40.67 -1.02
N VAL A 456 21.48 -40.81 -2.10
CA VAL A 456 22.79 -40.17 -2.27
C VAL A 456 22.95 -39.60 -3.68
N TRP A 457 23.79 -38.57 -3.81
CA TRP A 457 24.23 -38.03 -5.10
C TRP A 457 25.66 -38.46 -5.38
N THR A 458 25.91 -39.07 -6.54
CA THR A 458 27.25 -39.55 -6.92
C THR A 458 28.13 -38.48 -7.55
N GLY A 459 27.57 -37.31 -7.87
CA GLY A 459 28.15 -36.34 -8.81
C GLY A 459 27.50 -36.41 -10.20
N THR A 460 26.92 -37.56 -10.56
CA THR A 460 26.27 -37.77 -11.87
C THR A 460 24.88 -38.40 -11.77
N ASP A 461 24.64 -39.21 -10.75
CA ASP A 461 23.44 -40.01 -10.58
C ASP A 461 22.87 -39.84 -9.16
N MET A 462 21.55 -39.85 -9.04
CA MET A 462 20.86 -40.01 -7.77
C MET A 462 20.61 -41.50 -7.54
N ILE A 463 21.10 -42.06 -6.43
CA ILE A 463 20.86 -43.45 -6.05
C ILE A 463 19.92 -43.47 -4.86
N ILE A 464 18.84 -44.25 -4.97
CA ILE A 464 17.91 -44.55 -3.88
C ILE A 464 17.97 -46.03 -3.53
N TRP A 465 17.81 -46.36 -2.24
CA TRP A 465 17.74 -47.76 -1.82
C TRP A 465 16.89 -47.96 -0.56
N GLY A 466 16.15 -49.07 -0.55
CA GLY A 466 15.32 -49.51 0.56
C GLY A 466 14.09 -48.63 0.72
N GLY A 467 13.72 -48.37 1.98
CA GLY A 467 12.52 -47.62 2.34
C GLY A 467 11.33 -48.54 2.55
N GLN A 468 10.15 -47.94 2.63
CA GLN A 468 8.92 -48.64 2.93
C GLN A 468 7.74 -48.07 2.15
N GLN A 469 6.70 -48.91 2.04
CA GLN A 469 5.44 -48.65 1.34
C GLN A 469 4.27 -49.07 2.22
N MET A 470 3.17 -48.34 2.15
CA MET A 470 1.93 -48.73 2.80
C MET A 470 1.18 -49.74 1.93
N VAL A 471 0.96 -50.94 2.48
CA VAL A 471 0.05 -51.94 1.93
C VAL A 471 -1.09 -52.11 2.93
N GLY A 472 -2.21 -51.43 2.66
CA GLY A 472 -3.29 -51.28 3.64
C GLY A 472 -2.83 -50.45 4.83
N LEU A 473 -2.92 -51.02 6.04
CA LEU A 473 -2.46 -50.38 7.29
C LEU A 473 -1.04 -50.81 7.70
N SER A 474 -0.33 -51.60 6.88
CA SER A 474 0.98 -52.15 7.20
C SER A 474 2.09 -51.51 6.35
N ALA A 475 3.19 -51.13 6.99
CA ALA A 475 4.37 -50.58 6.32
C ALA A 475 5.33 -51.71 5.92
N VAL A 476 5.35 -52.08 4.63
CA VAL A 476 6.23 -53.11 4.08
C VAL A 476 7.58 -52.51 3.73
N LYS A 477 8.68 -53.07 4.23
CA LYS A 477 10.04 -52.62 3.86
C LYS A 477 10.47 -53.19 2.52
N LEU A 478 11.38 -52.47 1.87
CA LEU A 478 11.93 -52.83 0.57
C LEU A 478 13.43 -53.08 0.65
N ASN A 479 13.93 -53.99 -0.20
CA ASN A 479 15.35 -54.24 -0.45
C ASN A 479 15.78 -53.85 -1.88
N THR A 480 14.92 -53.11 -2.59
CA THR A 480 15.17 -52.65 -3.96
C THR A 480 15.78 -51.26 -3.97
N GLY A 481 16.60 -50.98 -4.97
CA GLY A 481 17.13 -49.64 -5.23
C GLY A 481 17.10 -49.29 -6.71
N TYR A 482 17.24 -48.00 -6.97
CA TYR A 482 17.21 -47.44 -8.31
C TYR A 482 18.21 -46.30 -8.43
N LYS A 483 18.71 -46.10 -9.64
CA LYS A 483 19.60 -45.03 -10.03
C LYS A 483 18.89 -44.14 -11.05
N TYR A 484 18.84 -42.84 -10.80
CA TYR A 484 18.34 -41.84 -11.74
C TYR A 484 19.49 -41.01 -12.28
N THR A 485 19.59 -40.92 -13.60
CA THR A 485 20.60 -40.15 -14.31
C THR A 485 19.95 -38.89 -14.91
N PRO A 486 20.21 -37.68 -14.39
CA PRO A 486 19.58 -36.45 -14.88
C PRO A 486 19.95 -36.12 -16.33
N ALA A 487 21.18 -36.44 -16.76
CA ALA A 487 21.68 -36.14 -18.10
C ALA A 487 20.91 -36.87 -19.21
N SER A 488 20.52 -38.13 -18.98
CA SER A 488 19.68 -38.91 -19.90
C SER A 488 18.19 -38.84 -19.55
N ASN A 489 17.85 -38.28 -18.38
CA ASN A 489 16.51 -38.31 -17.81
C ASN A 489 15.94 -39.74 -17.77
N THR A 490 16.67 -40.68 -17.17
CA THR A 490 16.26 -42.09 -17.10
C THR A 490 16.51 -42.70 -15.72
N TRP A 491 15.64 -43.64 -15.35
CA TRP A 491 15.84 -44.52 -14.19
C TRP A 491 16.38 -45.89 -14.61
N GLN A 492 17.12 -46.53 -13.71
CA GLN A 492 17.63 -47.89 -13.85
C GLN A 492 17.59 -48.59 -12.49
N GLY A 493 17.06 -49.82 -12.42
CA GLY A 493 17.14 -50.63 -11.20
C GLY A 493 18.58 -51.07 -10.91
N ILE A 494 18.96 -51.11 -9.63
CA ILE A 494 20.28 -51.64 -9.21
C ILE A 494 20.15 -53.07 -8.69
N THR A 495 21.25 -53.82 -8.67
CA THR A 495 21.21 -55.23 -8.27
C THR A 495 20.72 -55.42 -6.83
N THR A 496 19.98 -56.50 -6.60
CA THR A 496 19.60 -56.99 -5.26
C THR A 496 20.47 -58.15 -4.81
N THR A 497 21.35 -58.68 -5.66
CA THR A 497 22.30 -59.73 -5.31
C THR A 497 23.27 -59.21 -4.24
N ASN A 498 23.33 -59.90 -3.10
CA ASN A 498 24.10 -59.50 -1.91
C ASN A 498 23.71 -58.13 -1.30
N ALA A 499 22.59 -57.56 -1.73
CA ALA A 499 22.08 -56.33 -1.12
C ALA A 499 21.60 -56.59 0.31
N PRO A 500 21.61 -55.57 1.18
CA PRO A 500 21.09 -55.72 2.54
C PRO A 500 19.60 -56.12 2.56
N SER A 501 19.16 -56.73 3.66
CA SER A 501 17.75 -57.12 3.87
C SER A 501 16.80 -55.93 3.75
N ALA A 502 15.52 -56.20 3.44
CA ALA A 502 14.50 -55.17 3.29
C ALA A 502 14.38 -54.31 4.55
N ARG A 503 14.51 -52.99 4.41
CA ARG A 503 14.58 -52.06 5.55
C ARG A 503 14.14 -50.64 5.20
N GLY A 504 13.66 -49.92 6.21
CA GLY A 504 13.34 -48.49 6.18
C GLY A 504 14.06 -47.72 7.29
N ASN A 505 14.14 -46.39 7.19
CA ASN A 505 14.80 -45.49 8.15
C ASN A 505 16.29 -45.77 8.38
N GLN A 506 16.92 -46.49 7.46
CA GLN A 506 18.38 -46.59 7.34
C GLN A 506 18.95 -45.24 6.91
N ARG A 507 20.26 -45.09 7.08
CA ARG A 507 21.00 -43.92 6.61
C ARG A 507 22.06 -44.33 5.61
N ALA A 508 22.45 -43.38 4.76
CA ALA A 508 23.48 -43.61 3.76
C ALA A 508 24.48 -42.45 3.68
N VAL A 509 25.67 -42.78 3.21
CA VAL A 509 26.69 -41.81 2.82
C VAL A 509 27.26 -42.17 1.45
N TRP A 510 27.72 -41.14 0.73
CA TRP A 510 28.51 -41.31 -0.49
C TRP A 510 30.00 -41.14 -0.17
N THR A 511 30.82 -42.11 -0.52
CA THR A 511 32.27 -42.06 -0.25
C THR A 511 33.06 -41.25 -1.28
N GLY A 512 32.41 -40.85 -2.38
CA GLY A 512 33.08 -40.44 -3.61
C GLY A 512 33.06 -41.52 -4.70
N SER A 513 32.92 -42.80 -4.31
CA SER A 513 32.92 -43.94 -5.24
C SER A 513 31.88 -45.03 -4.92
N GLU A 514 31.42 -45.13 -3.68
CA GLU A 514 30.48 -46.15 -3.22
C GLU A 514 29.40 -45.52 -2.32
N MET A 515 28.20 -46.08 -2.34
CA MET A 515 27.16 -45.77 -1.35
C MET A 515 27.29 -46.75 -0.19
N ILE A 516 27.45 -46.26 1.03
CA ILE A 516 27.41 -47.08 2.24
C ILE A 516 26.04 -46.89 2.89
N ILE A 517 25.34 -47.98 3.18
CA ILE A 517 24.11 -47.98 3.96
C ILE A 517 24.27 -48.83 5.20
N TRP A 518 23.64 -48.43 6.31
CA TRP A 518 23.67 -49.21 7.54
C TRP A 518 22.45 -48.94 8.42
N GLY A 519 22.13 -49.89 9.30
CA GLY A 519 21.03 -49.78 10.26
C GLY A 519 19.65 -49.83 9.60
N GLY A 520 18.69 -49.12 10.20
CA GLY A 520 17.28 -49.08 9.80
C GLY A 520 16.40 -50.02 10.62
N THR A 521 15.14 -50.17 10.21
CA THR A 521 14.14 -51.10 10.72
C THR A 521 13.78 -52.08 9.61
N ASP A 522 13.89 -53.38 9.84
CA ASP A 522 13.46 -54.43 8.90
C ASP A 522 12.14 -55.09 9.35
N ASP A 523 11.53 -55.89 8.47
CA ASP A 523 10.31 -56.67 8.74
C ASP A 523 10.63 -58.09 9.23
N LEU A 524 11.88 -58.35 9.62
CA LEU A 524 12.24 -59.66 10.15
C LEU A 524 11.60 -59.83 11.53
N ALA A 525 11.20 -61.05 11.88
CA ALA A 525 10.71 -61.41 13.22
C ALA A 525 11.77 -61.22 14.35
N SER A 526 12.90 -60.60 14.02
CA SER A 526 13.97 -60.24 14.95
C SER A 526 13.46 -59.17 15.91
N PRO A 527 13.65 -59.34 17.23
CA PRO A 527 13.35 -58.28 18.19
C PRO A 527 14.33 -57.10 18.09
N LEU A 528 15.34 -57.14 17.20
CA LEU A 528 16.40 -56.15 17.07
C LEU A 528 16.50 -55.62 15.64
N ASN A 529 16.79 -54.32 15.51
CA ASN A 529 17.17 -53.71 14.24
C ASN A 529 18.41 -54.38 13.62
N PRO A 530 18.54 -54.34 12.28
CA PRO A 530 19.72 -54.86 11.60
C PRO A 530 20.98 -54.12 12.05
N VAL A 531 21.95 -54.90 12.55
CA VAL A 531 23.36 -54.49 12.72
C VAL A 531 24.15 -54.60 11.42
N THR A 532 23.48 -55.00 10.34
CA THR A 532 24.04 -55.22 9.01
C THR A 532 23.92 -53.96 8.14
N GLY A 533 24.76 -53.87 7.13
CA GLY A 533 24.76 -52.81 6.13
C GLY A 533 25.37 -53.29 4.82
N GLY A 534 25.51 -52.40 3.84
CA GLY A 534 26.07 -52.72 2.54
C GLY A 534 26.80 -51.53 1.92
N LYS A 535 27.88 -51.83 1.19
CA LYS A 535 28.58 -50.91 0.31
C LYS A 535 28.20 -51.24 -1.13
N TYR A 536 27.59 -50.28 -1.83
CA TYR A 536 27.20 -50.42 -3.23
C TYR A 536 28.16 -49.66 -4.12
N ASN A 537 28.73 -50.37 -5.09
CA ASN A 537 29.54 -49.78 -6.14
C ASN A 537 28.70 -49.62 -7.42
N PRO A 538 28.40 -48.39 -7.86
CA PRO A 538 27.57 -48.16 -9.05
C PRO A 538 28.29 -48.44 -10.37
N LEU A 539 29.62 -48.52 -10.41
CA LEU A 539 30.38 -48.84 -11.63
C LEU A 539 30.27 -50.33 -11.97
N THR A 540 30.37 -51.18 -10.94
CA THR A 540 30.27 -52.64 -11.10
C THR A 540 28.87 -53.18 -10.85
N ASN A 541 27.95 -52.34 -10.33
CA ASN A 541 26.62 -52.73 -9.87
C ASN A 541 26.68 -53.92 -8.89
N THR A 542 27.50 -53.82 -7.84
CA THR A 542 27.70 -54.88 -6.85
C THR A 542 27.58 -54.37 -5.41
N TRP A 543 27.15 -55.27 -4.52
CA TRP A 543 27.10 -55.03 -3.08
C TRP A 543 28.16 -55.83 -2.33
N VAL A 544 28.75 -55.21 -1.31
CA VAL A 544 29.62 -55.86 -0.32
C VAL A 544 29.07 -55.58 1.07
N SER A 545 28.90 -56.62 1.89
CA SER A 545 28.39 -56.46 3.27
C SER A 545 29.38 -55.71 4.15
N THR A 546 28.86 -54.85 5.03
CA THR A 546 29.66 -54.25 6.11
C THR A 546 29.93 -55.29 7.21
N SER A 547 31.05 -55.17 7.90
CA SER A 547 31.35 -55.99 9.08
C SER A 547 30.29 -55.80 10.17
N THR A 548 29.94 -56.90 10.84
CA THR A 548 29.13 -56.94 12.06
C THR A 548 29.98 -57.01 13.32
N ILE A 549 31.29 -57.25 13.17
CA ILE A 549 32.23 -57.31 14.29
C ILE A 549 32.39 -55.89 14.84
N SER A 550 32.14 -55.74 16.15
CA SER A 550 32.15 -54.45 16.86
C SER A 550 31.20 -53.40 16.29
N ALA A 551 30.24 -53.80 15.46
CA ALA A 551 29.18 -52.91 15.02
C ALA A 551 28.34 -52.46 16.23
N PRO A 552 27.94 -51.19 16.29
CA PRO A 552 27.09 -50.72 17.37
C PRO A 552 25.69 -51.36 17.28
N VAL A 553 24.92 -51.28 18.37
CA VAL A 553 23.53 -51.79 18.40
C VAL A 553 22.72 -51.24 17.23
N GLY A 554 21.94 -52.10 16.57
CA GLY A 554 21.10 -51.72 15.44
C GLY A 554 20.12 -50.61 15.81
N ARG A 555 19.91 -49.67 14.88
CA ARG A 555 19.21 -48.40 15.14
C ARG A 555 18.64 -47.80 13.87
N GLY A 556 17.57 -47.01 14.00
CA GLY A 556 17.00 -46.16 12.95
C GLY A 556 17.00 -44.68 13.36
N ASN A 557 16.78 -43.78 12.41
CA ASN A 557 16.66 -42.33 12.65
C ASN A 557 17.83 -41.69 13.43
N PHE A 558 19.03 -42.26 13.27
CA PHE A 558 20.28 -41.77 13.85
C PHE A 558 20.91 -40.68 12.99
N CYS A 559 21.85 -39.94 13.58
CA CYS A 559 22.71 -38.99 12.90
C CYS A 559 23.77 -39.74 12.08
N VAL A 560 24.05 -39.26 10.87
CA VAL A 560 25.09 -39.83 10.01
C VAL A 560 25.88 -38.72 9.34
N VAL A 561 27.20 -38.91 9.19
CA VAL A 561 28.05 -38.07 8.35
C VAL A 561 29.14 -38.88 7.67
N TRP A 562 29.67 -38.35 6.57
CA TRP A 562 30.89 -38.83 5.91
C TRP A 562 32.04 -37.86 6.19
N THR A 563 33.15 -38.36 6.70
CA THR A 563 34.33 -37.53 7.02
C THR A 563 35.22 -37.25 5.81
N GLY A 564 34.99 -37.96 4.70
CA GLY A 564 35.97 -38.13 3.62
C GLY A 564 36.65 -39.49 3.65
N THR A 565 36.71 -40.14 4.82
CA THR A 565 37.38 -41.44 5.01
C THR A 565 36.56 -42.46 5.80
N GLU A 566 35.67 -42.01 6.68
CA GLU A 566 34.88 -42.86 7.57
C GLU A 566 33.43 -42.38 7.63
N MET A 567 32.50 -43.32 7.83
CA MET A 567 31.11 -43.02 8.15
C MET A 567 30.98 -42.93 9.67
N ILE A 568 30.52 -41.80 10.21
CA ILE A 568 30.22 -41.67 11.65
C ILE A 568 28.73 -41.75 11.83
N ILE A 569 28.29 -42.56 12.80
CA ILE A 569 26.90 -42.62 13.23
C ILE A 569 26.79 -42.31 14.73
N TRP A 570 25.68 -41.70 15.14
CA TRP A 570 25.43 -41.44 16.56
C TRP A 570 23.94 -41.31 16.89
N GLY A 571 23.58 -41.74 18.10
CA GLY A 571 22.22 -41.65 18.63
C GLY A 571 21.27 -42.62 17.94
N GLY A 572 20.00 -42.23 17.81
CA GLY A 572 18.95 -43.01 17.16
C GLY A 572 18.04 -43.76 18.13
N LEU A 573 17.20 -44.62 17.55
CA LEU A 573 16.18 -45.39 18.25
C LEU A 573 16.29 -46.87 17.87
N THR A 574 16.16 -47.77 18.85
CA THR A 574 15.94 -49.20 18.60
C THR A 574 14.48 -49.49 18.25
N ILE A 575 14.19 -50.68 17.73
CA ILE A 575 12.85 -51.12 17.34
C ILE A 575 11.92 -51.24 18.55
N GLN A 576 12.47 -51.48 19.76
CA GLN A 576 11.71 -51.44 21.02
C GLN A 576 11.49 -50.03 21.57
N GLY A 577 11.89 -48.99 20.83
CA GLY A 577 11.73 -47.59 21.26
C GLY A 577 12.79 -47.10 22.25
N SER A 578 13.94 -47.80 22.38
CA SER A 578 15.03 -47.33 23.23
C SER A 578 15.86 -46.26 22.53
N TYR A 579 15.97 -45.09 23.15
CA TYR A 579 16.81 -43.98 22.68
C TYR A 579 18.27 -44.23 23.00
N LEU A 580 19.16 -43.92 22.06
CA LEU A 580 20.59 -44.20 22.15
C LEU A 580 21.41 -42.90 22.27
N ASN A 581 22.52 -42.95 23.02
CA ASN A 581 23.52 -41.88 23.16
C ASN A 581 24.95 -42.32 22.79
N ASP A 582 25.07 -43.50 22.20
CA ASP A 582 26.32 -44.05 21.69
C ASP A 582 26.42 -43.87 20.17
N GLY A 583 27.57 -44.21 19.62
CA GLY A 583 27.82 -44.17 18.19
C GLY A 583 29.08 -44.94 17.82
N ALA A 584 29.36 -45.04 16.53
CA ALA A 584 30.59 -45.62 16.03
C ALA A 584 31.01 -44.97 14.70
N ARG A 585 32.31 -45.07 14.40
CA ARG A 585 32.87 -44.76 13.08
C ARG A 585 33.19 -46.04 12.33
N TYR A 586 32.80 -46.10 11.07
CA TYR A 586 33.03 -47.21 10.17
C TYR A 586 34.06 -46.83 9.12
N ASN A 587 35.14 -47.59 9.05
CA ASN A 587 36.17 -47.44 8.04
C ASN A 587 35.90 -48.46 6.90
N PRO A 588 35.53 -48.00 5.69
CA PRO A 588 35.19 -48.89 4.58
C PRO A 588 36.39 -49.56 3.92
N THR A 589 37.62 -49.05 4.14
CA THR A 589 38.86 -49.63 3.61
C THR A 589 39.28 -50.86 4.41
N THR A 590 39.20 -50.78 5.73
CA THR A 590 39.50 -51.91 6.64
C THR A 590 38.28 -52.76 6.96
N ASN A 591 37.07 -52.30 6.62
CA ASN A 591 35.80 -52.93 6.98
C ASN A 591 35.66 -53.13 8.50
N THR A 592 35.97 -52.10 9.28
CA THR A 592 35.95 -52.16 10.75
C THR A 592 35.13 -51.03 11.37
N TRP A 593 34.51 -51.33 12.52
CA TRP A 593 33.82 -50.37 13.36
C TRP A 593 34.67 -50.01 14.57
N THR A 594 34.69 -48.73 14.95
CA THR A 594 35.30 -48.24 16.19
C THR A 594 34.27 -47.42 16.96
N ALA A 595 34.02 -47.76 18.22
CA ALA A 595 33.09 -47.02 19.07
C ALA A 595 33.58 -45.58 19.32
N LEU A 596 32.65 -44.63 19.38
CA LEU A 596 32.96 -43.26 19.81
C LEU A 596 33.07 -43.21 21.34
N THR A 597 33.81 -42.24 21.87
CA THR A 597 33.86 -42.02 23.33
C THR A 597 32.47 -41.70 23.89
N ALA A 598 32.17 -42.24 25.07
CA ALA A 598 30.99 -41.86 25.87
C ALA A 598 31.25 -40.64 26.76
N VAL A 599 32.52 -40.25 26.92
CA VAL A 599 32.91 -39.11 27.76
C VAL A 599 32.37 -37.82 27.12
N ASN A 600 31.58 -37.07 27.89
CA ASN A 600 30.88 -35.85 27.45
C ASN A 600 29.95 -36.04 26.25
N ALA A 601 29.57 -37.28 25.93
CA ALA A 601 28.61 -37.54 24.87
C ALA A 601 27.25 -36.90 25.24
N PRO A 602 26.58 -36.24 24.28
CA PRO A 602 25.30 -35.61 24.53
C PRO A 602 24.23 -36.64 24.94
N GLN A 603 23.16 -36.18 25.59
CA GLN A 603 22.08 -37.07 26.01
C GLN A 603 21.41 -37.81 24.84
N LYS A 604 20.88 -39.00 25.12
CA LYS A 604 20.23 -39.90 24.15
C LYS A 604 19.15 -39.17 23.37
N ARG A 605 19.08 -39.40 22.05
CA ARG A 605 18.12 -38.73 21.16
C ARG A 605 18.01 -39.43 19.81
N PHE A 606 16.89 -39.23 19.13
CA PHE A 606 16.72 -39.58 17.71
C PHE A 606 16.24 -38.36 16.90
N ALA A 607 16.30 -38.46 15.57
CA ALA A 607 15.83 -37.42 14.64
C ALA A 607 16.45 -36.03 14.88
N ALA A 608 17.68 -36.01 15.39
CA ALA A 608 18.52 -34.82 15.44
C ALA A 608 19.12 -34.53 14.06
N SER A 609 19.36 -33.26 13.77
CA SER A 609 20.07 -32.84 12.56
C SER A 609 21.56 -33.11 12.74
N SER A 610 22.24 -33.59 11.70
CA SER A 610 23.69 -33.80 11.72
C SER A 610 24.37 -33.30 10.47
N ILE A 611 25.51 -32.64 10.64
CA ILE A 611 26.33 -32.14 9.53
C ILE A 611 27.82 -32.41 9.78
N TRP A 612 28.61 -32.42 8.71
CA TRP A 612 30.07 -32.49 8.76
C TRP A 612 30.67 -31.13 8.41
N THR A 613 31.53 -30.59 9.27
CA THR A 613 32.17 -29.28 9.03
C THR A 613 33.42 -29.36 8.14
N GLY A 614 33.91 -30.57 7.87
CA GLY A 614 35.27 -30.83 7.39
C GLY A 614 36.19 -31.35 8.50
N THR A 615 35.89 -31.04 9.76
CA THR A 615 36.69 -31.44 10.93
C THR A 615 35.88 -32.14 12.01
N ASP A 616 34.62 -31.75 12.19
CA ASP A 616 33.76 -32.19 13.28
C ASP A 616 32.37 -32.59 12.77
N MET A 617 31.79 -33.60 13.41
CA MET A 617 30.36 -33.87 13.28
C MET A 617 29.62 -32.98 14.26
N ILE A 618 28.71 -32.14 13.78
CA ILE A 618 27.80 -31.40 14.65
C ILE A 618 26.46 -32.11 14.66
N ILE A 619 25.91 -32.32 15.85
CA ILE A 619 24.54 -32.77 16.05
C ILE A 619 23.76 -31.70 16.82
N TRP A 620 22.50 -31.49 16.47
CA TRP A 620 21.66 -30.52 17.18
C TRP A 620 20.17 -30.92 17.16
N GLY A 621 19.48 -30.59 18.25
CA GLY A 621 18.07 -30.87 18.45
C GLY A 621 17.80 -32.35 18.69
N GLY A 622 16.65 -32.84 18.23
CA GLY A 622 16.20 -34.22 18.41
C GLY A 622 15.17 -34.37 19.53
N SER A 623 14.75 -35.62 19.76
CA SER A 623 13.76 -35.95 20.79
C SER A 623 14.22 -37.13 21.62
N PHE A 624 13.87 -37.13 22.91
CA PHE A 624 14.05 -38.25 23.82
C PHE A 624 12.90 -38.29 24.83
N SER A 625 12.28 -39.46 25.02
CA SER A 625 11.21 -39.64 26.01
C SER A 625 10.05 -38.62 25.92
N GLY A 626 9.71 -38.14 24.72
CA GLY A 626 8.69 -37.11 24.50
C GLY A 626 9.15 -35.66 24.71
N LEU A 627 10.38 -35.45 25.20
CA LEU A 627 11.01 -34.15 25.34
C LEU A 627 11.80 -33.81 24.07
N ASN A 628 11.58 -32.61 23.54
CA ASN A 628 12.35 -32.07 22.43
C ASN A 628 13.57 -31.30 22.96
N LEU A 629 14.64 -31.27 22.16
CA LEU A 629 15.92 -30.68 22.56
C LEU A 629 16.20 -29.42 21.74
N ASN A 630 16.78 -28.40 22.37
CA ASN A 630 17.34 -27.19 21.75
C ASN A 630 18.87 -27.12 21.86
N GLU A 631 19.51 -28.20 22.29
CA GLU A 631 20.94 -28.31 22.52
C GLU A 631 21.62 -29.26 21.52
N GLY A 632 22.93 -29.18 21.43
CA GLY A 632 23.74 -30.00 20.53
C GLY A 632 25.17 -30.21 21.03
N ALA A 633 25.94 -30.94 20.25
CA ALA A 633 27.36 -31.13 20.50
C ALA A 633 28.11 -31.32 19.18
N LYS A 634 29.41 -31.02 19.20
CA LYS A 634 30.34 -31.36 18.13
C LYS A 634 31.24 -32.52 18.57
N TYR A 635 31.49 -33.45 17.66
CA TYR A 635 32.39 -34.57 17.85
C TYR A 635 33.59 -34.47 16.91
N ASN A 636 34.78 -34.48 17.49
CA ASN A 636 36.03 -34.50 16.74
C ASN A 636 36.56 -35.94 16.65
N PRO A 637 36.62 -36.57 15.45
CA PRO A 637 37.07 -37.95 15.31
C PRO A 637 38.58 -38.13 15.50
N THR A 638 39.40 -37.09 15.29
CA THR A 638 40.86 -37.15 15.49
C THR A 638 41.19 -37.21 16.97
N ALA A 639 40.55 -36.38 17.79
CA ALA A 639 40.71 -36.37 19.23
C ALA A 639 39.84 -37.43 19.94
N ASN A 640 38.81 -37.96 19.27
CA ASN A 640 37.76 -38.79 19.87
C ASN A 640 37.13 -38.10 21.09
N THR A 641 36.68 -36.85 20.90
CA THR A 641 36.12 -36.03 21.99
C THR A 641 34.82 -35.35 21.57
N TRP A 642 33.87 -35.29 22.51
CA TRP A 642 32.67 -34.47 22.41
C TRP A 642 32.86 -33.12 23.09
N THR A 643 32.29 -32.07 22.49
CA THR A 643 32.19 -30.74 23.08
C THR A 643 30.78 -30.22 22.89
N LEU A 644 30.10 -29.85 23.97
CA LEU A 644 28.78 -29.21 23.88
C LEU A 644 28.90 -27.87 23.14
N ILE A 645 27.91 -27.55 22.32
CA ILE A 645 27.81 -26.24 21.67
C ILE A 645 26.86 -25.36 22.46
N THR A 646 26.99 -24.04 22.34
CA THR A 646 26.13 -23.11 23.06
C THR A 646 24.65 -23.32 22.71
N ASN A 647 23.80 -23.18 23.73
CA ASN A 647 22.35 -23.05 23.58
C ASN A 647 21.89 -21.59 23.71
N SER A 648 22.82 -20.65 23.89
CA SER A 648 22.50 -19.22 23.92
C SER A 648 22.03 -18.78 22.53
N ASN A 649 20.84 -18.18 22.46
CA ASN A 649 20.17 -17.77 21.22
C ASN A 649 19.92 -18.90 20.22
N SER A 650 20.02 -20.17 20.63
CA SER A 650 19.66 -21.28 19.76
C SER A 650 18.17 -21.26 19.43
N PRO A 651 17.75 -21.83 18.29
CA PRO A 651 16.33 -22.03 18.02
C PRO A 651 15.65 -22.85 19.13
N SER A 652 14.34 -22.68 19.27
CA SER A 652 13.53 -23.45 20.23
C SER A 652 13.66 -24.96 20.02
N GLU A 653 13.33 -25.73 21.05
CA GLU A 653 13.43 -27.19 21.06
C GLU A 653 12.64 -27.85 19.93
N ARG A 654 13.26 -28.82 19.26
CA ARG A 654 12.67 -29.45 18.06
C ARG A 654 13.34 -30.77 17.69
N TYR A 655 12.60 -31.58 16.94
CA TYR A 655 13.12 -32.74 16.22
C TYR A 655 12.62 -32.73 14.77
N GLY A 656 13.27 -33.50 13.89
CA GLY A 656 12.88 -33.57 12.48
C GLY A 656 13.14 -32.28 11.68
N ALA A 657 13.95 -31.38 12.22
CA ALA A 657 14.45 -30.20 11.51
C ALA A 657 15.52 -30.61 10.48
N THR A 658 15.61 -29.87 9.40
CA THR A 658 16.73 -30.01 8.46
C THR A 658 17.94 -29.26 9.01
N GLY A 659 19.13 -29.83 8.79
CA GLY A 659 20.40 -29.18 9.11
C GLY A 659 21.29 -29.24 7.88
N ILE A 660 21.88 -28.10 7.50
CA ILE A 660 22.77 -28.03 6.34
C ILE A 660 24.03 -27.24 6.64
N TRP A 661 25.16 -27.72 6.11
CA TRP A 661 26.45 -27.05 6.24
C TRP A 661 26.72 -26.17 5.03
N THR A 662 27.04 -24.89 5.26
CA THR A 662 27.33 -23.93 4.19
C THR A 662 28.81 -23.90 3.78
N GLY A 663 29.68 -24.58 4.54
CA GLY A 663 31.13 -24.37 4.53
C GLY A 663 31.63 -23.58 5.73
N THR A 664 30.77 -22.78 6.37
CA THR A 664 31.13 -21.89 7.49
C THR A 664 30.17 -21.95 8.68
N GLN A 665 28.91 -22.32 8.44
CA GLN A 665 27.86 -22.38 9.45
C GLN A 665 26.91 -23.55 9.19
N MET A 666 26.27 -24.02 10.26
CA MET A 666 25.13 -24.93 10.18
C MET A 666 23.84 -24.11 10.18
N ILE A 667 22.99 -24.30 9.17
CA ILE A 667 21.64 -23.73 9.15
C ILE A 667 20.67 -24.83 9.57
N VAL A 668 19.83 -24.53 10.55
CA VAL A 668 18.72 -25.39 10.99
C VAL A 668 17.41 -24.72 10.68
N PHE A 669 16.45 -25.45 10.11
CA PHE A 669 15.12 -24.92 9.84
C PHE A 669 14.00 -25.93 10.07
N GLY A 670 12.84 -25.41 10.48
CA GLY A 670 11.60 -26.14 10.65
C GLY A 670 11.65 -27.15 11.79
N GLY A 671 10.99 -28.29 11.64
CA GLY A 671 10.87 -29.34 12.66
C GLY A 671 9.54 -29.25 13.42
N GLN A 672 9.44 -30.00 14.50
CA GLN A 672 8.24 -30.10 15.33
C GLN A 672 8.58 -30.13 16.82
N VAL A 673 7.65 -29.65 17.65
CA VAL A 673 7.66 -29.75 19.11
C VAL A 673 6.37 -30.41 19.62
N ASN A 674 6.45 -31.16 20.71
CA ASN A 674 5.35 -31.86 21.40
C ASN A 674 4.50 -32.75 20.47
N ASN A 675 5.10 -33.31 19.42
CA ASN A 675 4.45 -34.13 18.38
C ASN A 675 3.22 -33.49 17.70
N THR A 676 3.01 -32.18 17.88
CA THR A 676 1.77 -31.50 17.44
C THR A 676 2.04 -30.15 16.79
N MET A 677 3.06 -29.40 17.21
CA MET A 677 3.32 -28.06 16.72
C MET A 677 4.53 -28.02 15.77
N ASN A 678 4.27 -27.79 14.48
CA ASN A 678 5.31 -27.59 13.48
C ASN A 678 5.91 -26.18 13.60
N LEU A 679 7.17 -26.02 13.22
CA LEU A 679 7.90 -24.76 13.39
C LEU A 679 8.24 -24.12 12.04
N SER A 680 8.12 -22.79 11.97
CA SER A 680 8.52 -21.92 10.85
C SER A 680 9.83 -21.18 11.11
N THR A 681 10.49 -21.48 12.22
CA THR A 681 11.70 -20.79 12.69
C THR A 681 12.94 -21.63 12.46
N GLY A 682 14.11 -21.01 12.56
CA GLY A 682 15.41 -21.66 12.38
C GLY A 682 16.54 -20.86 13.00
N GLY A 683 17.77 -21.33 12.81
CA GLY A 683 18.98 -20.67 13.31
C GLY A 683 20.21 -21.02 12.49
N ARG A 684 21.20 -20.13 12.54
CA ARG A 684 22.52 -20.28 11.94
C ARG A 684 23.54 -20.41 13.06
N TYR A 685 24.19 -21.56 13.15
CA TYR A 685 25.23 -21.84 14.13
C TYR A 685 26.61 -21.74 13.50
N PHE A 686 27.47 -20.93 14.14
CA PHE A 686 28.85 -20.70 13.72
C PHE A 686 29.81 -21.43 14.68
N PRO A 687 30.40 -22.57 14.28
CA PRO A 687 31.33 -23.30 15.15
C PRO A 687 32.69 -22.61 15.31
N ALA A 688 33.02 -21.67 14.42
CA ALA A 688 34.25 -20.89 14.43
C ALA A 688 33.95 -19.42 14.07
N ALA A 689 34.77 -18.49 14.57
CA ALA A 689 34.59 -17.07 14.34
C ALA A 689 34.69 -16.72 12.86
N GLN A 690 33.79 -15.86 12.37
CA GLN A 690 33.76 -15.40 10.99
C GLN A 690 34.26 -13.95 10.90
N PRO A 691 35.38 -13.68 10.22
CA PRO A 691 35.89 -12.32 10.05
C PRO A 691 34.92 -11.49 9.22
N LEU A 692 34.88 -10.17 9.43
CA LEU A 692 34.04 -9.26 8.64
C LEU A 692 34.18 -9.48 7.12
N SER A 693 35.41 -9.74 6.64
CA SER A 693 35.72 -10.00 5.22
C SER A 693 34.99 -11.20 4.61
N SER A 694 34.48 -12.12 5.42
CA SER A 694 33.75 -13.30 4.95
C SER A 694 32.30 -13.01 4.51
N PHE A 695 31.83 -11.79 4.79
CA PHE A 695 30.51 -11.30 4.38
C PHE A 695 30.57 -10.34 3.17
N TYR A 696 31.77 -9.99 2.66
CA TYR A 696 31.97 -9.07 1.54
C TYR A 696 32.15 -9.77 0.18
#